data_AF-A0A4U9R2L2-F1
#
_entry.id   AF-A0A4U9R2L2-F1
#
_cell.length_a   1.000
_cell.length_b   1.000
_cell.length_c   1.000
_cell.angle_alpha   90.00
_cell.angle_beta   90.00
_cell.angle_gamma   90.00
#
_symmetry.space_group_name_H-M   'P 1'
#
loop_
_entity.id
_entity.type
_entity.pdbx_description
1 polymer ?
#
loop_
_entity_poly.entity_id
_entity_poly.type
_entity_poly.pdbx_seq_one_letter_code
_entity_poly.pdbx_strand_id
1 'polypeptide(L)'
;MKTLFNMLCIGIIVIMLVAMVQYNNIEKIYAQDNKKSLTILFTHDLHGNLLPFNIVENEQTKQVGGCSRLQSVINQEKQKDPNLLLVDAGDYSMGTLFQSIYSSDAPELRILGQMGYDVTTFGNHEFDFRDKGLAESLNAARNSKERLPQIVASNITYPKDKNVNINKSLNNLKQAMNDYGVKEYTIIEKNGVKIGVFGLMGKDARDSAPMSEVKFDDTVESAKRVVNTLKDKEKVDLIICLSHSGTDKDKSKSEDELLAKKVKDIDIIISGHTHTKITEPLKVGKTVIVSCGEYGKNLGKINVSKTSDQHWESDNYDIKSINSSIPDDPNISKVINDFKDIVQKKYLSNFGLRFDEVLSNLSFNFAERSSIGVNHGEDTLGNFITDAYVYAVKKSEGASYEPVTMAIVPEGTIRGSFVKGNITTKDVYNVSSLGIGPDKVSGYPLVSAYLTGKEIRTICEVDASISPIMSAAKLYMSGVRFKFNPNRLIFNKVTESKLQGSDGSLEKIQDNKLYRVVAGLYSAQMLSVVGEKSFGLLSIVPKTKEGKPITDYEAQVITDTVNGDKHEVKEWLAIAKYLQSFDKSGGISQVPEYYNTTHNRIIVDNDTSILSVLRNPNGIATVVYCVIMAIIALIIFIIFMLVKRKKRKFLRGIGPY
;
A
#
# COMPACT_ATOMS: atom_id res chain seq x y z
N MET A 1 89.00 6.90 21.36
CA MET A 1 88.40 6.23 20.17
C MET A 1 87.18 5.37 20.51
N LYS A 2 87.24 4.43 21.47
CA LYS A 2 86.08 3.58 21.83
C LYS A 2 84.83 4.36 22.29
N THR A 3 85.01 5.45 23.05
CA THR A 3 83.90 6.30 23.53
C THR A 3 83.20 7.05 22.41
N LEU A 4 83.95 7.54 21.41
CA LEU A 4 83.39 8.24 20.26
C LEU A 4 82.61 7.30 19.34
N PHE A 5 83.10 6.07 19.17
CA PHE A 5 82.42 5.02 18.40
C PHE A 5 81.11 4.59 19.06
N ASN A 6 81.08 4.41 20.39
CA ASN A 6 79.86 4.06 21.10
C ASN A 6 78.80 5.18 21.05
N MET A 7 79.21 6.45 21.13
CA MET A 7 78.27 7.57 20.95
C MET A 7 77.69 7.64 19.54
N LEU A 8 78.49 7.34 18.51
CA LEU A 8 78.03 7.29 17.13
C LEU A 8 77.02 6.16 16.91
N CYS A 9 77.29 4.97 17.45
CA CYS A 9 76.38 3.82 17.37
C CYS A 9 75.05 4.08 18.11
N ILE A 10 75.08 4.70 19.29
CA ILE A 10 73.86 5.07 20.02
C ILE A 10 73.07 6.13 19.24
N GLY A 11 73.74 7.12 18.65
CA GLY A 11 73.10 8.13 17.80
C GLY A 11 72.38 7.52 16.59
N ILE A 12 73.01 6.57 15.91
CA ILE A 12 72.41 5.86 14.76
C ILE A 12 71.20 5.03 15.19
N ILE A 13 71.28 4.32 16.32
CA ILE A 13 70.16 3.51 16.84
C ILE A 13 68.97 4.40 17.21
N VAL A 14 69.21 5.56 17.83
CA VAL A 14 68.16 6.53 18.17
C VAL A 14 67.51 7.10 16.90
N ILE A 15 68.30 7.44 15.87
CA ILE A 15 67.77 7.92 14.59
C ILE A 15 66.93 6.83 13.90
N MET A 16 67.36 5.57 13.91
CA MET A 16 66.59 4.46 13.35
C MET A 16 65.29 4.21 14.11
N LEU A 17 65.30 4.32 15.45
CA LEU A 17 64.10 4.18 16.28
C LEU A 17 63.12 5.33 16.04
N VAL A 18 63.60 6.57 15.92
CA VAL A 18 62.75 7.73 15.59
C VAL A 18 62.17 7.59 14.18
N ALA A 19 62.95 7.12 13.20
CA ALA A 19 62.47 6.86 11.85
C ALA A 19 61.42 5.74 11.81
N MET A 20 61.59 4.66 12.58
CA MET A 20 60.59 3.60 12.71
C MET A 20 59.29 4.07 13.38
N VAL A 21 59.37 4.91 14.41
CA VAL A 21 58.19 5.48 15.07
C VAL A 21 57.46 6.45 14.13
N GLN A 22 58.19 7.25 13.35
CA GLN A 22 57.59 8.10 12.33
C GLN A 22 56.96 7.28 11.20
N TYR A 23 57.59 6.19 10.74
CA TYR A 23 57.04 5.32 9.71
C TYR A 23 55.72 4.64 10.15
N ASN A 24 55.66 4.13 11.39
CA ASN A 24 54.44 3.53 11.94
C ASN A 24 53.30 4.54 12.17
N ASN A 25 53.63 5.79 12.51
CA ASN A 25 52.64 6.85 12.62
C ASN A 25 52.14 7.30 11.25
N ILE A 26 53.00 7.31 10.23
CA ILE A 26 52.65 7.60 8.85
C ILE A 26 51.69 6.52 8.30
N GLU A 27 51.96 5.23 8.49
CA GLU A 27 51.03 4.15 8.09
C GLU A 27 49.67 4.23 8.79
N LYS A 28 49.62 4.57 10.08
CA LYS A 28 48.35 4.76 10.81
C LYS A 28 47.55 5.96 10.29
N ILE A 29 48.23 7.07 9.96
CA ILE A 29 47.59 8.26 9.41
C ILE A 29 47.06 7.98 7.99
N TYR A 30 47.82 7.29 7.14
CA TYR A 30 47.36 6.86 5.81
C TYR A 30 46.27 5.78 5.82
N ALA A 31 46.21 4.93 6.86
CA ALA A 31 45.14 3.94 7.03
C ALA A 31 43.84 4.57 7.53
N GLN A 32 43.91 5.66 8.30
CA GLN A 32 42.74 6.38 8.80
C GLN A 32 42.12 7.30 7.74
N ASP A 33 42.91 7.79 6.77
CA ASP A 33 42.46 8.60 5.62
C ASP A 33 41.85 7.77 4.45
N ASN A 34 41.85 6.43 4.53
CA ASN A 34 41.45 5.52 3.43
C ASN A 34 40.18 4.68 3.68
N LYS A 35 39.39 4.97 4.73
CA LYS A 35 38.12 4.25 4.95
C LYS A 35 37.09 4.71 3.89
N LYS A 36 36.88 3.91 2.84
CA LYS A 36 35.82 4.15 1.85
C LYS A 36 34.49 4.32 2.58
N SER A 37 33.79 5.42 2.33
CA SER A 37 32.49 5.73 2.93
C SER A 37 31.52 6.29 1.91
N LEU A 38 30.23 6.13 2.18
CA LEU A 38 29.14 6.57 1.31
C LEU A 38 27.97 7.06 2.14
N THR A 39 27.42 8.23 1.78
CA THR A 39 26.11 8.68 2.24
C THR A 39 25.05 8.24 1.23
N ILE A 40 24.02 7.55 1.71
CA ILE A 40 22.85 7.17 0.91
C ILE A 40 21.63 7.86 1.49
N LEU A 41 20.98 8.67 0.67
CA LEU A 41 19.65 9.22 0.92
C LEU A 41 18.62 8.36 0.20
N PHE A 42 17.49 8.11 0.86
CA PHE A 42 16.48 7.26 0.26
C PHE A 42 15.04 7.63 0.62
N THR A 43 14.13 7.30 -0.29
CA THR A 43 12.68 7.31 -0.13
C THR A 43 12.08 6.02 -0.68
N HIS A 44 10.78 5.83 -0.43
CA HIS A 44 9.94 4.82 -1.06
C HIS A 44 8.48 5.22 -0.82
N ASP A 45 7.54 4.62 -1.55
CA ASP A 45 6.10 4.78 -1.33
C ASP A 45 5.66 6.25 -1.31
N LEU A 46 6.20 7.08 -2.22
CA LEU A 46 5.82 8.50 -2.29
C LEU A 46 4.36 8.67 -2.70
N HIS A 47 3.80 7.73 -3.48
CA HIS A 47 2.40 7.69 -3.88
C HIS A 47 1.87 9.02 -4.46
N GLY A 48 2.67 9.67 -5.30
CA GLY A 48 2.32 10.95 -5.92
C GLY A 48 2.12 12.11 -4.92
N ASN A 49 2.58 12.00 -3.65
CA ASN A 49 2.47 13.07 -2.65
C ASN A 49 3.49 14.20 -2.90
N LEU A 50 3.35 14.86 -4.05
CA LEU A 50 4.21 15.97 -4.46
C LEU A 50 3.97 17.21 -3.59
N LEU A 51 2.73 17.40 -3.13
CA LEU A 51 2.30 18.50 -2.29
C LEU A 51 2.28 18.09 -0.81
N PRO A 52 2.52 19.03 0.11
CA PRO A 52 2.31 18.76 1.53
C PRO A 52 0.82 18.53 1.82
N PHE A 53 0.54 17.69 2.81
CA PHE A 53 -0.82 17.36 3.23
C PHE A 53 -0.94 17.38 4.76
N ASN A 54 -2.18 17.47 5.23
CA ASN A 54 -2.47 17.52 6.65
C ASN A 54 -2.74 16.12 7.20
N ILE A 55 -2.19 15.83 8.36
CA ILE A 55 -2.52 14.67 9.18
C ILE A 55 -3.03 15.16 10.54
N VAL A 56 -3.77 14.31 11.23
CA VAL A 56 -3.94 14.46 12.69
C VAL A 56 -2.82 13.65 13.34
N GLU A 57 -2.23 14.21 14.39
CA GLU A 57 -1.30 13.50 15.27
C GLU A 57 -1.45 14.12 16.67
N ASN A 58 -1.73 13.29 17.68
CA ASN A 58 -2.00 13.75 19.05
C ASN A 58 -3.09 14.84 19.09
N GLU A 59 -4.20 14.62 18.39
CA GLU A 59 -5.35 15.53 18.28
C GLU A 59 -5.05 16.90 17.62
N GLN A 60 -3.83 17.09 17.12
CA GLN A 60 -3.42 18.32 16.44
C GLN A 60 -3.27 18.09 14.93
N THR A 61 -3.78 19.03 14.14
CA THR A 61 -3.53 19.04 12.70
C THR A 61 -2.11 19.49 12.43
N LYS A 62 -1.33 18.65 11.75
CA LYS A 62 0.05 18.95 11.33
C LYS A 62 0.18 18.78 9.83
N GLN A 63 0.97 19.65 9.20
CA GLN A 63 1.28 19.54 7.79
C GLN A 63 2.63 18.85 7.59
N VAL A 64 2.63 17.79 6.78
CA VAL A 64 3.78 16.92 6.54
C VAL A 64 4.04 16.73 5.04
N GLY A 65 5.24 16.27 4.71
CA GLY A 65 5.63 15.90 3.35
C GLY A 65 5.77 17.07 2.38
N GLY A 66 5.67 16.76 1.08
CA GLY A 66 5.86 17.68 -0.03
C GLY A 66 7.26 17.63 -0.63
N CYS A 67 7.35 17.38 -1.94
CA CYS A 67 8.61 17.23 -2.66
C CYS A 67 9.47 18.50 -2.64
N SER A 68 8.87 19.70 -2.60
CA SER A 68 9.64 20.95 -2.47
C SER A 68 10.40 21.04 -1.14
N ARG A 69 9.81 20.59 -0.03
CA ARG A 69 10.47 20.57 1.29
C ARG A 69 11.50 19.48 1.36
N LEU A 70 11.15 18.30 0.82
CA LEU A 70 12.06 17.18 0.68
C LEU A 70 13.32 17.60 -0.10
N GLN A 71 13.17 18.35 -1.20
CA GLN A 71 14.28 18.89 -1.97
C GLN A 71 15.17 19.83 -1.14
N SER A 72 14.59 20.72 -0.32
CA SER A 72 15.38 21.60 0.55
C SER A 72 16.28 20.81 1.50
N VAL A 73 15.79 19.70 2.06
CA VAL A 73 16.60 18.80 2.90
C VAL A 73 17.66 18.07 2.08
N ILE A 74 17.30 17.55 0.90
CA ILE A 74 18.25 16.91 -0.03
C ILE A 74 19.39 17.88 -0.39
N ASN A 75 19.08 19.14 -0.67
CA ASN A 75 20.07 20.17 -0.97
C ASN A 75 21.01 20.44 0.21
N GLN A 76 20.49 20.45 1.45
CA GLN A 76 21.32 20.59 2.66
C GLN A 76 22.29 19.42 2.83
N GLU A 77 21.86 18.20 2.50
CA GLU A 77 22.73 17.02 2.56
C GLU A 77 23.74 17.01 1.40
N LYS A 78 23.34 17.40 0.19
CA LYS A 78 24.25 17.56 -0.97
C LYS A 78 25.31 18.64 -0.76
N GLN A 79 25.06 19.64 0.09
CA GLN A 79 26.09 20.61 0.50
C GLN A 79 27.18 19.98 1.39
N LYS A 80 26.82 18.94 2.17
CA LYS A 80 27.76 18.22 3.04
C LYS A 80 28.52 17.14 2.28
N ASP A 81 27.83 16.40 1.41
CA ASP A 81 28.39 15.36 0.55
C ASP A 81 27.83 15.51 -0.87
N PRO A 82 28.51 16.26 -1.76
CA PRO A 82 28.07 16.48 -3.15
C PRO A 82 27.94 15.20 -3.97
N ASN A 83 28.60 14.12 -3.53
CA ASN A 83 28.66 12.83 -4.20
C ASN A 83 27.81 11.78 -3.50
N LEU A 84 26.90 12.16 -2.61
CA LEU A 84 25.95 11.20 -2.02
C LEU A 84 25.16 10.45 -3.11
N LEU A 85 24.67 9.27 -2.76
CA LEU A 85 23.75 8.49 -3.59
C LEU A 85 22.31 8.79 -3.16
N LEU A 86 21.43 9.14 -4.08
CA LEU A 86 20.00 9.35 -3.81
C LEU A 86 19.16 8.32 -4.56
N VAL A 87 18.39 7.51 -3.83
CA VAL A 87 17.61 6.39 -4.40
C VAL A 87 16.17 6.34 -3.92
N ASP A 88 15.31 5.70 -4.70
CA ASP A 88 13.91 5.46 -4.35
C ASP A 88 13.54 3.98 -4.53
N ALA A 89 12.83 3.38 -3.59
CA ALA A 89 12.50 1.95 -3.62
C ALA A 89 11.11 1.62 -4.20
N GLY A 90 10.55 2.47 -5.09
CA GLY A 90 9.31 2.19 -5.83
C GLY A 90 8.04 2.72 -5.16
N ASP A 91 6.91 2.56 -5.84
CA ASP A 91 5.63 3.21 -5.53
C ASP A 91 5.75 4.73 -5.40
N TYR A 92 6.47 5.33 -6.36
CA TYR A 92 6.52 6.78 -6.47
C TYR A 92 5.21 7.34 -7.05
N SER A 93 4.44 6.52 -7.77
CA SER A 93 3.20 6.88 -8.46
C SER A 93 1.94 6.47 -7.68
N MET A 94 0.80 6.99 -8.14
CA MET A 94 -0.57 6.69 -7.67
C MET A 94 -0.86 7.16 -6.23
N GLY A 95 -2.03 7.75 -6.02
CA GLY A 95 -2.50 8.16 -4.70
C GLY A 95 -3.06 9.58 -4.67
N THR A 96 -2.60 10.45 -5.58
CA THR A 96 -3.06 11.85 -5.68
C THR A 96 -3.47 12.23 -7.10
N LEU A 97 -4.04 13.42 -7.27
CA LEU A 97 -4.48 13.94 -8.57
C LEU A 97 -3.39 13.92 -9.66
N PHE A 98 -2.10 13.93 -9.31
CA PHE A 98 -1.02 13.88 -10.30
C PHE A 98 -1.03 12.57 -11.11
N GLN A 99 -1.54 11.49 -10.53
CA GLN A 99 -1.69 10.23 -11.25
C GLN A 99 -2.62 10.35 -12.48
N SER A 100 -3.54 11.33 -12.49
CA SER A 100 -4.47 11.51 -13.60
C SER A 100 -3.77 11.82 -14.93
N ILE A 101 -2.50 12.24 -14.86
CA ILE A 101 -1.64 12.50 -16.00
C ILE A 101 -0.42 11.56 -16.04
N TYR A 102 -0.45 10.46 -15.27
CA TYR A 102 0.63 9.47 -15.19
C TYR A 102 1.05 8.97 -16.57
N SER A 103 0.12 8.41 -17.33
CA SER A 103 0.38 7.85 -18.65
C SER A 103 0.75 8.92 -19.70
N SER A 104 0.26 10.15 -19.55
CA SER A 104 0.42 11.20 -20.57
C SER A 104 1.63 12.10 -20.36
N ASP A 105 2.05 12.32 -19.12
CA ASP A 105 3.06 13.33 -18.77
C ASP A 105 4.09 12.84 -17.73
N ALA A 106 3.87 11.68 -17.10
CA ALA A 106 4.76 11.03 -16.13
C ALA A 106 5.34 11.97 -15.06
N PRO A 107 4.48 12.69 -14.30
CA PRO A 107 4.95 13.75 -13.41
C PRO A 107 5.87 13.24 -12.29
N GLU A 108 5.61 12.05 -11.75
CA GLU A 108 6.38 11.50 -10.63
C GLU A 108 7.81 11.12 -11.03
N LEU A 109 7.98 10.38 -12.14
CA LEU A 109 9.32 10.06 -12.68
C LEU A 109 10.12 11.32 -13.03
N ARG A 110 9.46 12.31 -13.63
CA ARG A 110 10.09 13.58 -13.99
C ARG A 110 10.50 14.36 -12.75
N ILE A 111 9.68 14.41 -11.70
CA ILE A 111 10.06 15.05 -10.43
C ILE A 111 11.24 14.36 -9.77
N LEU A 112 11.27 13.02 -9.71
CA LEU A 112 12.44 12.31 -9.19
C LEU A 112 13.72 12.70 -9.95
N GLY A 113 13.60 12.81 -11.27
CA GLY A 113 14.67 13.29 -12.15
C GLY A 113 15.14 14.71 -11.84
N GLN A 114 14.21 15.66 -11.66
CA GLN A 114 14.50 17.06 -11.30
C GLN A 114 15.08 17.21 -9.90
N MET A 115 14.67 16.37 -8.95
CA MET A 115 15.23 16.32 -7.59
C MET A 115 16.64 15.72 -7.56
N GLY A 116 17.01 15.06 -8.66
CA GLY A 116 18.34 14.47 -8.87
C GLY A 116 18.49 13.11 -8.21
N TYR A 117 17.43 12.29 -8.18
CA TYR A 117 17.54 10.87 -7.86
C TYR A 117 18.45 10.18 -8.89
N ASP A 118 19.28 9.27 -8.40
CA ASP A 118 20.21 8.50 -9.20
C ASP A 118 19.54 7.21 -9.72
N VAL A 119 18.86 6.47 -8.84
CA VAL A 119 18.21 5.19 -9.16
C VAL A 119 16.84 5.05 -8.51
N THR A 120 15.88 4.48 -9.22
CA THR A 120 14.62 3.98 -8.66
C THR A 120 14.32 2.56 -9.14
N THR A 121 13.33 1.90 -8.54
CA THR A 121 12.76 0.63 -8.99
C THR A 121 11.25 0.81 -9.20
N PHE A 122 10.59 -0.20 -9.77
CA PHE A 122 9.12 -0.25 -9.79
C PHE A 122 8.59 -0.85 -8.49
N GLY A 123 7.52 -0.26 -7.98
CA GLY A 123 6.60 -0.91 -7.06
C GLY A 123 5.34 -1.40 -7.79
N ASN A 124 4.36 -1.88 -7.03
CA ASN A 124 3.14 -2.44 -7.62
C ASN A 124 2.24 -1.36 -8.23
N HIS A 125 2.24 -0.15 -7.66
CA HIS A 125 1.36 0.93 -8.12
C HIS A 125 1.79 1.55 -9.46
N GLU A 126 3.04 1.34 -9.89
CA GLU A 126 3.42 1.65 -11.27
C GLU A 126 2.67 0.82 -12.33
N PHE A 127 2.03 -0.28 -11.93
CA PHE A 127 1.23 -1.16 -12.80
C PHE A 127 -0.30 -0.95 -12.65
N ASP A 128 -0.76 0.06 -11.91
CA ASP A 128 -2.20 0.28 -11.66
C ASP A 128 -2.98 0.59 -12.95
N PHE A 129 -2.37 1.31 -13.88
CA PHE A 129 -2.93 1.54 -15.22
C PHE A 129 -2.51 0.46 -16.22
N ARG A 130 -2.12 -0.71 -15.69
CA ARG A 130 -1.68 -1.91 -16.39
C ARG A 130 -0.41 -1.64 -17.19
N ASP A 131 0.04 -2.67 -17.92
CA ASP A 131 1.27 -2.60 -18.71
C ASP A 131 1.24 -1.49 -19.76
N LYS A 132 0.05 -1.22 -20.31
CA LYS A 132 -0.15 -0.11 -21.25
C LYS A 132 0.12 1.25 -20.60
N GLY A 133 -0.43 1.51 -19.42
CA GLY A 133 -0.25 2.79 -18.73
C GLY A 133 1.21 3.03 -18.35
N LEU A 134 1.90 2.00 -17.84
CA LEU A 134 3.33 2.07 -17.56
C LEU A 134 4.15 2.32 -18.84
N ALA A 135 3.84 1.64 -19.94
CA ALA A 135 4.51 1.87 -21.21
C ALA A 135 4.33 3.31 -21.72
N GLU A 136 3.13 3.86 -21.61
CA GLU A 136 2.82 5.25 -21.99
C GLU A 136 3.57 6.24 -21.07
N SER A 137 3.58 6.00 -19.75
CA SER A 137 4.32 6.82 -18.77
C SER A 137 5.83 6.84 -19.05
N LEU A 138 6.47 5.68 -19.27
CA LEU A 138 7.90 5.60 -19.61
C LEU A 138 8.22 6.37 -20.91
N ASN A 139 7.34 6.27 -21.92
CA ASN A 139 7.49 7.02 -23.16
C ASN A 139 7.30 8.53 -22.94
N ALA A 140 6.31 8.94 -22.13
CA ALA A 140 6.07 10.35 -21.79
C ALA A 140 7.25 10.97 -21.04
N ALA A 141 7.80 10.25 -20.05
CA ALA A 141 9.01 10.64 -19.33
C ALA A 141 10.19 10.83 -20.30
N ARG A 142 10.48 9.84 -21.16
CA ARG A 142 11.57 9.95 -22.14
C ARG A 142 11.36 11.12 -23.11
N ASN A 143 10.13 11.32 -23.57
CA ASN A 143 9.78 12.37 -24.52
C ASN A 143 9.89 13.78 -23.92
N SER A 144 9.87 13.92 -22.59
CA SER A 144 10.11 15.21 -21.91
C SER A 144 11.55 15.72 -22.13
N LYS A 145 12.50 14.81 -22.40
CA LYS A 145 13.95 15.09 -22.55
C LYS A 145 14.58 15.70 -21.30
N GLU A 146 13.94 15.55 -20.15
CA GLU A 146 14.46 15.97 -18.86
C GLU A 146 15.47 14.95 -18.31
N ARG A 147 16.18 15.33 -17.24
CA ARG A 147 16.90 14.34 -16.43
C ARG A 147 15.89 13.38 -15.83
N LEU A 148 16.18 12.08 -15.88
CA LEU A 148 15.36 11.02 -15.30
C LEU A 148 16.26 10.08 -14.47
N PRO A 149 15.74 9.44 -13.41
CA PRO A 149 16.50 8.43 -12.68
C PRO A 149 16.69 7.17 -13.52
N GLN A 150 17.80 6.46 -13.30
CA GLN A 150 17.96 5.10 -13.84
C GLN A 150 16.94 4.20 -13.16
N ILE A 151 16.20 3.40 -13.93
CA ILE A 151 15.29 2.41 -13.36
C ILE A 151 15.95 1.03 -13.37
N VAL A 152 15.90 0.34 -12.24
CA VAL A 152 16.35 -1.05 -12.11
C VAL A 152 15.20 -1.98 -11.73
N ALA A 153 15.08 -3.14 -12.40
CA ALA A 153 14.08 -4.16 -12.09
C ALA A 153 14.58 -5.53 -12.60
N SER A 154 14.91 -6.44 -11.70
CA SER A 154 15.64 -7.68 -12.02
C SER A 154 14.81 -8.96 -12.10
N ASN A 155 13.56 -8.92 -11.63
CA ASN A 155 12.70 -10.10 -11.61
C ASN A 155 11.46 -9.98 -12.51
N ILE A 156 11.42 -9.05 -13.47
CA ILE A 156 10.31 -8.94 -14.44
C ILE A 156 10.49 -9.95 -15.57
N THR A 157 9.43 -10.71 -15.85
CA THR A 157 9.33 -11.60 -17.01
C THR A 157 8.06 -11.36 -17.82
N TYR A 158 8.17 -11.60 -19.13
CA TYR A 158 7.09 -11.38 -20.09
C TYR A 158 6.51 -12.75 -20.49
N PRO A 159 5.35 -13.14 -19.96
CA PRO A 159 4.75 -14.42 -20.31
C PRO A 159 4.37 -14.45 -21.80
N LYS A 160 4.58 -15.62 -22.41
CA LYS A 160 4.16 -15.90 -23.78
C LYS A 160 2.79 -16.58 -23.77
N ASP A 161 1.98 -16.30 -24.78
CA ASP A 161 0.72 -16.97 -25.01
C ASP A 161 0.92 -18.43 -25.47
N LYS A 162 -0.19 -19.16 -25.69
CA LYS A 162 -0.17 -20.56 -26.14
C LYS A 162 0.52 -20.75 -27.50
N ASN A 163 0.66 -19.68 -28.29
CA ASN A 163 1.32 -19.66 -29.60
C ASN A 163 2.75 -19.09 -29.51
N VAL A 164 3.31 -19.00 -28.29
CA VAL A 164 4.68 -18.51 -28.02
C VAL A 164 4.87 -17.01 -28.34
N ASN A 165 3.78 -16.27 -28.57
CA ASN A 165 3.82 -14.83 -28.80
C ASN A 165 3.63 -14.05 -27.50
N ILE A 166 4.31 -12.93 -27.36
CA ILE A 166 4.00 -11.95 -26.30
C ILE A 166 2.79 -11.15 -26.78
N ASN A 167 1.81 -10.89 -25.92
CA ASN A 167 0.65 -10.09 -26.32
C ASN A 167 1.10 -8.65 -26.67
N LYS A 168 0.27 -7.91 -27.41
CA LYS A 168 0.65 -6.57 -27.91
C LYS A 168 0.97 -5.58 -26.77
N SER A 169 0.23 -5.64 -25.67
CA SER A 169 0.40 -4.76 -24.50
C SER A 169 1.77 -4.99 -23.84
N LEU A 170 2.10 -6.24 -23.53
CA LEU A 170 3.39 -6.66 -23.00
C LEU A 170 4.56 -6.36 -23.93
N ASN A 171 4.38 -6.52 -25.25
CA ASN A 171 5.42 -6.18 -26.21
C ASN A 171 5.70 -4.68 -26.24
N ASN A 172 4.65 -3.86 -26.16
CA ASN A 172 4.78 -2.40 -26.08
C ASN A 172 5.47 -1.98 -24.77
N LEU A 173 5.14 -2.60 -23.63
CA LEU A 173 5.80 -2.34 -22.35
C LEU A 173 7.28 -2.71 -22.42
N LYS A 174 7.60 -3.91 -22.92
CA LYS A 174 8.98 -4.36 -23.11
C LYS A 174 9.78 -3.37 -23.96
N GLN A 175 9.19 -2.89 -25.06
CA GLN A 175 9.82 -1.87 -25.90
C GLN A 175 10.02 -0.56 -25.14
N ALA A 176 8.99 -0.06 -24.44
CA ALA A 176 9.08 1.19 -23.68
C ALA A 176 10.16 1.11 -22.59
N MET A 177 10.26 -0.02 -21.89
CA MET A 177 11.30 -0.26 -20.89
C MET A 177 12.71 -0.29 -21.52
N ASN A 178 12.87 -0.94 -22.66
CA ASN A 178 14.15 -0.93 -23.40
C ASN A 178 14.52 0.48 -23.88
N ASP A 179 13.57 1.22 -24.46
CA ASP A 179 13.79 2.55 -25.01
C ASP A 179 14.04 3.59 -23.90
N TYR A 180 13.45 3.41 -22.70
CA TYR A 180 13.78 4.18 -21.51
C TYR A 180 15.18 3.81 -20.98
N GLY A 181 15.60 2.57 -21.15
CA GLY A 181 16.86 2.03 -20.63
C GLY A 181 16.72 1.40 -19.25
N VAL A 182 15.57 0.79 -18.93
CA VAL A 182 15.41 -0.03 -17.72
C VAL A 182 16.38 -1.21 -17.76
N LYS A 183 17.05 -1.51 -16.64
CA LYS A 183 18.05 -2.59 -16.52
C LYS A 183 17.74 -3.51 -15.35
N GLU A 184 18.29 -4.72 -15.32
CA GLU A 184 18.23 -5.55 -14.11
C GLU A 184 19.03 -4.91 -12.95
N TYR A 185 20.18 -4.30 -13.28
CA TYR A 185 21.05 -3.60 -12.37
C TYR A 185 21.76 -2.43 -13.06
N THR A 186 22.32 -1.52 -12.27
CA THR A 186 23.20 -0.45 -12.73
C THR A 186 24.43 -0.34 -11.83
N ILE A 187 25.49 0.28 -12.35
CA ILE A 187 26.71 0.56 -11.62
C ILE A 187 26.88 2.06 -11.55
N ILE A 188 27.12 2.57 -10.35
CA ILE A 188 27.36 3.99 -10.09
C ILE A 188 28.64 4.11 -9.28
N GLU A 189 29.48 5.08 -9.62
CA GLU A 189 30.66 5.40 -8.84
C GLU A 189 30.46 6.72 -8.09
N LYS A 190 30.59 6.69 -6.77
CA LYS A 190 30.52 7.87 -5.89
C LYS A 190 31.60 7.74 -4.82
N ASN A 191 32.32 8.82 -4.52
CA ASN A 191 33.38 8.83 -3.50
C ASN A 191 34.41 7.68 -3.64
N GLY A 192 34.74 7.27 -4.88
CA GLY A 192 35.65 6.16 -5.17
C GLY A 192 35.11 4.76 -4.80
N VAL A 193 33.81 4.64 -4.55
CA VAL A 193 33.08 3.40 -4.29
C VAL A 193 32.35 3.00 -5.56
N LYS A 194 32.63 1.80 -6.09
CA LYS A 194 31.88 1.22 -7.20
C LYS A 194 30.64 0.51 -6.65
N ILE A 195 29.46 1.07 -6.89
CA ILE A 195 28.20 0.63 -6.27
C ILE A 195 27.36 -0.10 -7.31
N GLY A 196 27.01 -1.36 -7.04
CA GLY A 196 26.03 -2.11 -7.80
C GLY A 196 24.64 -1.91 -7.20
N VAL A 197 23.68 -1.40 -7.97
CA VAL A 197 22.29 -1.21 -7.54
C VAL A 197 21.37 -2.05 -8.39
N PHE A 198 20.49 -2.83 -7.79
CA PHE A 198 19.49 -3.63 -8.50
C PHE A 198 18.12 -3.53 -7.82
N GLY A 199 17.05 -3.81 -8.56
CA GLY A 199 15.67 -3.67 -8.10
C GLY A 199 14.90 -4.98 -8.06
N LEU A 200 13.98 -5.15 -7.12
CA LEU A 200 13.09 -6.30 -7.00
C LEU A 200 11.67 -5.88 -6.61
N MET A 201 10.68 -6.63 -7.09
CA MET A 201 9.33 -6.61 -6.52
C MET A 201 8.98 -7.94 -5.84
N GLY A 202 8.50 -7.85 -4.61
CA GLY A 202 8.13 -8.97 -3.76
C GLY A 202 6.85 -9.67 -4.18
N LYS A 203 6.56 -10.81 -3.53
CA LYS A 203 5.34 -11.58 -3.81
C LYS A 203 4.10 -10.82 -3.33
N ASP A 204 4.15 -10.27 -2.12
CA ASP A 204 3.02 -9.52 -1.55
C ASP A 204 2.67 -8.27 -2.39
N ALA A 205 3.68 -7.49 -2.77
CA ALA A 205 3.53 -6.36 -3.69
C ALA A 205 2.93 -6.77 -5.03
N ARG A 206 3.46 -7.80 -5.67
CA ARG A 206 2.88 -8.33 -6.92
C ARG A 206 1.42 -8.73 -6.77
N ASP A 207 1.06 -9.40 -5.68
CA ASP A 207 -0.31 -9.85 -5.44
C ASP A 207 -1.27 -8.63 -5.27
N SER A 208 -0.73 -7.43 -5.02
CA SER A 208 -1.44 -6.14 -5.00
C SER A 208 -1.56 -5.45 -6.36
N ALA A 209 -0.92 -5.98 -7.42
CA ALA A 209 -1.09 -5.55 -8.81
C ALA A 209 -1.71 -6.67 -9.69
N PRO A 210 -2.93 -7.16 -9.36
CA PRO A 210 -3.52 -8.33 -10.02
C PRO A 210 -3.85 -8.12 -11.52
N MET A 211 -3.86 -6.87 -11.98
CA MET A 211 -4.16 -6.49 -13.37
C MET A 211 -2.90 -6.33 -14.23
N SER A 212 -1.71 -6.49 -13.65
CA SER A 212 -0.44 -6.57 -14.37
C SER A 212 -0.37 -7.85 -15.20
N GLU A 213 0.00 -7.75 -16.49
CA GLU A 213 0.19 -8.94 -17.33
C GLU A 213 1.64 -9.44 -17.28
N VAL A 214 2.59 -8.63 -16.80
CA VAL A 214 3.95 -9.10 -16.51
C VAL A 214 3.94 -10.07 -15.33
N LYS A 215 4.92 -10.96 -15.31
CA LYS A 215 5.18 -11.86 -14.19
C LYS A 215 6.42 -11.41 -13.44
N PHE A 216 6.48 -11.83 -12.17
CA PHE A 216 7.64 -11.61 -11.33
C PHE A 216 8.20 -12.95 -10.90
N ASP A 217 9.46 -13.17 -11.27
CA ASP A 217 10.24 -14.34 -10.89
C ASP A 217 10.56 -14.30 -9.39
N ASP A 218 10.96 -15.45 -8.85
CA ASP A 218 11.38 -15.58 -7.46
C ASP A 218 12.49 -14.57 -7.12
N THR A 219 12.28 -13.81 -6.04
CA THR A 219 13.16 -12.72 -5.63
C THR A 219 14.54 -13.20 -5.22
N VAL A 220 14.63 -14.38 -4.58
CA VAL A 220 15.89 -14.95 -4.11
C VAL A 220 16.73 -15.42 -5.29
N GLU A 221 16.14 -16.14 -6.24
CA GLU A 221 16.87 -16.62 -7.41
C GLU A 221 17.29 -15.47 -8.34
N SER A 222 16.44 -14.46 -8.51
CA SER A 222 16.77 -13.25 -9.27
C SER A 222 17.90 -12.46 -8.59
N ALA A 223 17.83 -12.27 -7.27
CA ALA A 223 18.88 -11.61 -6.50
C ALA A 223 20.22 -12.34 -6.62
N LYS A 224 20.26 -13.66 -6.41
CA LYS A 224 21.51 -14.45 -6.55
C LYS A 224 22.14 -14.26 -7.93
N ARG A 225 21.33 -14.30 -9.00
CA ARG A 225 21.81 -14.10 -10.38
C ARG A 225 22.50 -12.75 -10.56
N VAL A 226 21.84 -11.68 -10.11
CA VAL A 226 22.35 -10.31 -10.24
C VAL A 226 23.56 -10.08 -9.33
N VAL A 227 23.48 -10.51 -8.08
CA VAL A 227 24.58 -10.39 -7.09
C VAL A 227 25.84 -11.12 -7.58
N ASN A 228 25.71 -12.34 -8.11
CA ASN A 228 26.85 -13.06 -8.69
C ASN A 228 27.46 -12.28 -9.86
N THR A 229 26.63 -11.65 -10.71
CA THR A 229 27.12 -10.81 -11.81
C THR A 229 27.88 -9.58 -11.29
N LEU A 230 27.30 -8.86 -10.32
CA LEU A 230 27.89 -7.68 -9.70
C LEU A 230 29.23 -7.99 -9.00
N LYS A 231 29.34 -9.14 -8.33
CA LYS A 231 30.57 -9.57 -7.66
C LYS A 231 31.61 -10.14 -8.62
N ASP A 232 31.20 -11.06 -9.49
CA ASP A 232 32.15 -11.90 -10.22
C ASP A 232 32.60 -11.25 -11.52
N LYS A 233 31.73 -10.49 -12.18
CA LYS A 233 32.03 -9.82 -13.45
C LYS A 233 32.30 -8.34 -13.25
N GLU A 234 31.42 -7.65 -12.55
CA GLU A 234 31.51 -6.19 -12.42
C GLU A 234 32.48 -5.75 -11.33
N LYS A 235 32.79 -6.64 -10.37
CA LYS A 235 33.73 -6.38 -9.27
C LYS A 235 33.37 -5.11 -8.48
N VAL A 236 32.08 -4.95 -8.15
CA VAL A 236 31.61 -3.80 -7.34
C VAL A 236 32.10 -3.90 -5.90
N ASP A 237 32.23 -2.74 -5.24
CA ASP A 237 32.61 -2.63 -3.83
C ASP A 237 31.42 -2.85 -2.89
N LEU A 238 30.23 -2.35 -3.27
CA LEU A 238 29.01 -2.30 -2.46
C LEU A 238 27.81 -2.74 -3.30
N ILE A 239 26.94 -3.59 -2.75
CA ILE A 239 25.72 -4.05 -3.41
C ILE A 239 24.48 -3.56 -2.65
N ILE A 240 23.65 -2.78 -3.33
CA ILE A 240 22.39 -2.23 -2.82
C ILE A 240 21.22 -2.85 -3.57
N CYS A 241 20.27 -3.40 -2.83
CA CYS A 241 18.97 -3.82 -3.34
C CYS A 241 17.93 -2.72 -3.06
N LEU A 242 17.30 -2.20 -4.11
CA LEU A 242 16.06 -1.41 -4.00
C LEU A 242 14.90 -2.42 -4.02
N SER A 243 14.38 -2.76 -2.85
CA SER A 243 13.39 -3.82 -2.72
C SER A 243 12.00 -3.24 -2.47
N HIS A 244 11.09 -3.50 -3.41
CA HIS A 244 9.67 -3.28 -3.23
C HIS A 244 8.99 -4.59 -2.80
N SER A 245 9.44 -5.14 -1.67
CA SER A 245 8.94 -6.41 -1.10
C SER A 245 8.46 -6.24 0.35
N GLY A 246 9.19 -5.43 1.13
CA GLY A 246 8.76 -4.95 2.44
C GLY A 246 9.15 -5.84 3.61
N THR A 247 8.88 -5.29 4.80
CA THR A 247 9.13 -5.90 6.10
C THR A 247 7.85 -6.11 6.91
N ASP A 248 7.86 -7.08 7.82
CA ASP A 248 6.75 -7.39 8.73
C ASP A 248 7.28 -7.66 10.15
N LYS A 249 6.46 -7.40 11.18
CA LYS A 249 6.76 -7.75 12.57
C LYS A 249 6.91 -9.27 12.75
N ASP A 250 6.13 -10.05 12.01
CA ASP A 250 6.30 -11.49 11.86
C ASP A 250 7.42 -11.76 10.85
N LYS A 251 8.60 -12.14 11.37
CA LYS A 251 9.80 -12.44 10.57
C LYS A 251 9.62 -13.56 9.55
N SER A 252 8.55 -14.37 9.65
CA SER A 252 8.21 -15.38 8.65
C SER A 252 7.50 -14.81 7.41
N LYS A 253 6.99 -13.57 7.53
CA LYS A 253 6.32 -12.80 6.47
C LYS A 253 7.15 -11.61 5.97
N SER A 254 8.19 -11.22 6.71
CA SER A 254 9.14 -10.16 6.33
C SER A 254 10.00 -10.60 5.12
N GLU A 255 9.54 -10.29 3.90
CA GLU A 255 10.17 -10.75 2.65
C GLU A 255 11.64 -10.28 2.54
N ASP A 256 11.95 -9.06 2.94
CA ASP A 256 13.32 -8.52 2.87
C ASP A 256 14.29 -9.17 3.88
N GLU A 257 13.83 -9.49 5.09
CA GLU A 257 14.64 -10.27 6.04
C GLU A 257 14.87 -11.70 5.54
N LEU A 258 13.88 -12.30 4.88
CA LEU A 258 14.02 -13.63 4.28
C LEU A 258 14.98 -13.63 3.10
N LEU A 259 14.96 -12.57 2.26
CA LEU A 259 15.90 -12.37 1.18
C LEU A 259 17.33 -12.25 1.71
N ALA A 260 17.57 -11.36 2.70
CA ALA A 260 18.88 -11.16 3.31
C ALA A 260 19.46 -12.45 3.94
N LYS A 261 18.62 -13.30 4.54
CA LYS A 261 19.06 -14.62 5.06
C LYS A 261 19.58 -15.54 3.96
N LYS A 262 18.97 -15.49 2.77
CA LYS A 262 19.24 -16.41 1.65
C LYS A 262 20.31 -15.87 0.69
N VAL A 263 20.51 -14.56 0.63
CA VAL A 263 21.46 -13.88 -0.27
C VAL A 263 22.37 -12.96 0.55
N LYS A 264 23.35 -13.57 1.23
CA LYS A 264 24.21 -12.93 2.24
C LYS A 264 25.19 -11.87 1.70
N ASP A 265 25.28 -11.79 0.37
CA ASP A 265 26.19 -10.92 -0.37
C ASP A 265 25.57 -9.56 -0.72
N ILE A 266 24.30 -9.34 -0.33
CA ILE A 266 23.69 -8.00 -0.38
C ILE A 266 24.16 -7.24 0.85
N ASP A 267 24.74 -6.05 0.66
CA ASP A 267 25.20 -5.23 1.78
C ASP A 267 24.03 -4.42 2.38
N ILE A 268 23.20 -3.81 1.53
CA ILE A 268 22.11 -2.93 1.95
C ILE A 268 20.83 -3.26 1.18
N ILE A 269 19.71 -3.33 1.90
CA ILE A 269 18.36 -3.36 1.34
C ILE A 269 17.64 -2.06 1.74
N ILE A 270 17.23 -1.28 0.75
CA ILE A 270 16.27 -0.18 0.94
C ILE A 270 14.88 -0.78 0.69
N SER A 271 14.07 -0.87 1.75
CA SER A 271 12.79 -1.57 1.76
C SER A 271 11.60 -0.62 1.59
N GLY A 272 10.73 -0.90 0.62
CA GLY A 272 9.44 -0.23 0.37
C GLY A 272 8.23 -1.16 0.57
N HIS A 273 7.10 -0.86 -0.08
CA HIS A 273 5.82 -1.61 -0.10
C HIS A 273 5.02 -1.57 1.20
N THR A 274 5.59 -2.00 2.33
CA THR A 274 4.82 -2.15 3.58
C THR A 274 4.69 -0.85 4.38
N HIS A 275 5.19 0.26 3.84
CA HIS A 275 5.16 1.60 4.45
C HIS A 275 5.83 1.67 5.83
N THR A 276 6.67 0.69 6.15
CA THR A 276 7.25 0.56 7.49
C THR A 276 8.21 1.71 7.76
N LYS A 277 8.09 2.37 8.91
CA LYS A 277 9.13 3.27 9.42
C LYS A 277 10.04 2.50 10.37
N ILE A 278 11.23 2.12 9.90
CA ILE A 278 12.24 1.42 10.68
C ILE A 278 13.12 2.47 11.36
N THR A 279 12.96 2.71 12.67
CA THR A 279 13.74 3.75 13.38
C THR A 279 15.18 3.34 13.67
N GLU A 280 15.47 2.03 13.67
CA GLU A 280 16.82 1.47 13.87
C GLU A 280 17.07 0.40 12.80
N PRO A 281 18.18 0.42 12.06
CA PRO A 281 18.39 -0.51 10.95
C PRO A 281 18.30 -1.98 11.38
N LEU A 282 17.55 -2.78 10.63
CA LEU A 282 17.50 -4.22 10.88
C LEU A 282 18.78 -4.86 10.33
N LYS A 283 19.42 -5.72 11.12
CA LYS A 283 20.63 -6.44 10.72
C LYS A 283 20.35 -7.92 10.57
N VAL A 284 20.59 -8.46 9.37
CA VAL A 284 20.46 -9.87 9.05
C VAL A 284 21.81 -10.38 8.54
N GLY A 285 22.59 -10.99 9.43
CA GLY A 285 24.00 -11.27 9.12
C GLY A 285 24.77 -9.97 8.92
N LYS A 286 25.34 -9.78 7.73
CA LYS A 286 26.05 -8.55 7.33
C LYS A 286 25.15 -7.54 6.62
N THR A 287 23.97 -7.97 6.15
CA THR A 287 23.04 -7.10 5.43
C THR A 287 22.33 -6.15 6.37
N VAL A 288 22.27 -4.87 5.99
CA VAL A 288 21.51 -3.82 6.67
C VAL A 288 20.23 -3.53 5.90
N ILE A 289 19.08 -3.50 6.59
CA ILE A 289 17.77 -3.19 6.00
C ILE A 289 17.23 -1.91 6.62
N VAL A 290 16.84 -0.96 5.77
CA VAL A 290 16.33 0.36 6.19
C VAL A 290 15.06 0.74 5.42
N SER A 291 14.21 1.55 6.06
CA SER A 291 12.92 2.00 5.53
C SER A 291 12.48 3.25 6.30
N CYS A 292 12.00 4.27 5.59
CA CYS A 292 11.70 5.60 6.13
C CYS A 292 10.20 5.94 6.19
N GLY A 293 9.34 4.97 5.91
CA GLY A 293 7.90 5.16 5.80
C GLY A 293 7.48 5.84 4.49
N GLU A 294 6.20 6.18 4.42
CA GLU A 294 5.46 6.55 3.21
C GLU A 294 5.32 8.07 2.93
N TYR A 295 4.79 8.38 1.75
CA TYR A 295 4.19 9.66 1.32
C TYR A 295 5.14 10.87 1.38
N GLY A 296 6.45 10.63 1.36
CA GLY A 296 7.45 11.68 1.50
C GLY A 296 7.41 12.38 2.87
N LYS A 297 6.76 11.78 3.89
CA LYS A 297 6.72 12.31 5.26
C LYS A 297 8.12 12.38 5.88
N ASN A 298 9.05 11.56 5.40
CA ASN A 298 10.42 11.54 5.87
C ASN A 298 11.41 11.35 4.72
N LEU A 299 12.67 11.74 4.95
CA LEU A 299 13.83 11.36 4.16
C LEU A 299 14.71 10.43 4.99
N GLY A 300 14.99 9.23 4.47
CA GLY A 300 15.96 8.32 5.08
C GLY A 300 17.39 8.71 4.72
N LYS A 301 18.31 8.59 5.68
CA LYS A 301 19.75 8.77 5.49
C LYS A 301 20.51 7.65 6.19
N ILE A 302 21.38 6.98 5.47
CA ILE A 302 22.35 6.04 6.04
C ILE A 302 23.76 6.39 5.59
N ASN A 303 24.68 6.44 6.55
CA ASN A 303 26.12 6.56 6.30
C ASN A 303 26.73 5.18 6.52
N VAL A 304 27.45 4.71 5.51
CA VAL A 304 28.14 3.42 5.56
C VAL A 304 29.61 3.57 5.27
N SER A 305 30.41 2.70 5.86
CA SER A 305 31.85 2.63 5.58
C SER A 305 32.36 1.21 5.54
N LYS A 306 33.44 1.01 4.79
CA LYS A 306 34.08 -0.29 4.62
C LYS A 306 34.96 -0.59 5.83
N THR A 307 34.75 -1.75 6.46
CA THR A 307 35.51 -2.22 7.61
C THR A 307 36.87 -2.82 7.20
N SER A 308 37.71 -3.11 8.20
CA SER A 308 39.01 -3.77 7.98
C SER A 308 38.88 -5.19 7.43
N ASP A 309 37.83 -5.93 7.79
CA ASP A 309 37.50 -7.26 7.26
C ASP A 309 36.65 -7.22 5.97
N GLN A 310 36.69 -6.08 5.26
CA GLN A 310 36.14 -5.88 3.92
C GLN A 310 34.61 -6.03 3.80
N HIS A 311 33.86 -5.80 4.88
CA HIS A 311 32.39 -5.66 4.79
C HIS A 311 31.95 -4.21 5.00
N TRP A 312 30.70 -3.90 4.68
CA TRP A 312 30.13 -2.58 4.93
C TRP A 312 29.36 -2.57 6.24
N GLU A 313 29.58 -1.54 7.04
CA GLU A 313 28.83 -1.31 8.28
C GLU A 313 28.07 0.02 8.22
N SER A 314 26.92 0.06 8.91
CA SER A 314 26.17 1.29 9.16
C SER A 314 26.85 2.08 10.27
N ASP A 315 27.42 3.24 9.93
CA ASP A 315 28.01 4.16 10.91
C ASP A 315 26.93 5.00 11.60
N ASN A 316 25.98 5.51 10.81
CA ASN A 316 24.89 6.34 11.29
C ASN A 316 23.63 6.17 10.43
N TYR A 317 22.47 6.24 11.07
CA TYR A 317 21.18 6.16 10.42
C TYR A 317 20.25 7.22 10.99
N ASP A 318 19.62 8.01 10.12
CA ASP A 318 18.70 9.08 10.51
C ASP A 318 17.46 9.08 9.61
N ILE A 319 16.33 9.46 10.19
CA ILE A 319 15.07 9.69 9.46
C ILE A 319 14.65 11.12 9.72
N LYS A 320 14.84 11.97 8.71
CA LYS A 320 14.47 13.38 8.80
C LYS A 320 13.00 13.55 8.45
N SER A 321 12.18 13.93 9.43
CA SER A 321 10.77 14.30 9.19
C SER A 321 10.67 15.56 8.32
N ILE A 322 9.79 15.52 7.33
CA ILE A 322 9.47 16.63 6.42
C ILE A 322 8.18 17.30 6.89
N ASN A 323 8.25 18.57 7.29
CA ASN A 323 7.16 19.32 7.88
C ASN A 323 7.22 20.81 7.52
N SER A 324 6.24 21.59 7.96
CA SER A 324 6.08 23.01 7.65
C SER A 324 7.19 23.95 8.15
N SER A 325 8.14 23.50 8.98
CA SER A 325 9.31 24.30 9.38
C SER A 325 10.39 24.35 8.30
N ILE A 326 10.35 23.43 7.33
CA ILE A 326 11.29 23.37 6.21
C ILE A 326 10.75 24.25 5.07
N PRO A 327 11.56 25.18 4.53
CA PRO A 327 11.15 26.00 3.41
C PRO A 327 11.02 25.17 2.13
N ASP A 328 10.11 25.56 1.25
CA ASP A 328 9.94 24.92 -0.06
C ASP A 328 11.09 25.31 -1.01
N ASP A 329 11.64 24.34 -1.73
CA ASP A 329 12.55 24.62 -2.85
C ASP A 329 11.77 25.30 -4.00
N PRO A 330 12.20 26.48 -4.48
CA PRO A 330 11.44 27.24 -5.46
C PRO A 330 11.42 26.58 -6.85
N ASN A 331 12.46 25.84 -7.23
CA ASN A 331 12.53 25.19 -8.54
C ASN A 331 11.57 24.00 -8.59
N ILE A 332 11.60 23.16 -7.55
CA ILE A 332 10.67 22.02 -7.46
C ILE A 332 9.22 22.51 -7.28
N SER A 333 9.00 23.59 -6.54
CA SER A 333 7.66 24.20 -6.43
C SER A 333 7.12 24.66 -7.78
N LYS A 334 7.97 25.24 -8.64
CA LYS A 334 7.58 25.60 -10.00
C LYS A 334 7.20 24.36 -10.82
N VAL A 335 8.01 23.31 -10.79
CA VAL A 335 7.74 22.06 -11.52
C VAL A 335 6.40 21.45 -11.08
N ILE A 336 6.13 21.41 -9.77
CA ILE A 336 4.86 20.91 -9.24
C ILE A 336 3.68 21.77 -9.71
N ASN A 337 3.82 23.10 -9.72
CA ASN A 337 2.77 23.99 -10.23
C ASN A 337 2.52 23.78 -11.73
N ASP A 338 3.56 23.59 -12.53
CA ASP A 338 3.43 23.28 -13.96
C ASP A 338 2.62 21.97 -14.14
N PHE A 339 2.84 20.95 -13.30
CA PHE A 339 2.02 19.73 -13.30
C PHE A 339 0.59 19.93 -12.81
N LYS A 340 0.36 20.79 -11.81
CA LYS A 340 -1.00 21.15 -11.38
C LYS A 340 -1.80 21.76 -12.53
N ASP A 341 -1.17 22.61 -13.34
CA ASP A 341 -1.82 23.23 -14.50
C ASP A 341 -2.17 22.18 -15.57
N ILE A 342 -1.31 21.19 -15.78
CA ILE A 342 -1.59 20.08 -16.69
C ILE A 342 -2.75 19.23 -16.17
N VAL A 343 -2.78 18.87 -14.88
CA VAL A 343 -3.91 18.17 -14.24
C VAL A 343 -5.18 18.99 -14.39
N GLN A 344 -5.12 20.29 -14.12
CA GLN A 344 -6.27 21.18 -14.26
C GLN A 344 -6.83 21.13 -15.68
N LYS A 345 -5.96 21.27 -16.68
CA LYS A 345 -6.36 21.33 -18.10
C LYS A 345 -6.84 19.99 -18.64
N LYS A 346 -6.09 18.90 -18.40
CA LYS A 346 -6.34 17.59 -19.03
C LYS A 346 -7.39 16.76 -18.29
N TYR A 347 -7.59 17.00 -17.00
CA TYR A 347 -8.42 16.15 -16.15
C TYR A 347 -9.56 16.92 -15.47
N LEU A 348 -9.25 17.86 -14.56
CA LEU A 348 -10.28 18.47 -13.70
C LEU A 348 -11.28 19.37 -14.45
N SER A 349 -10.85 20.01 -15.55
CA SER A 349 -11.74 20.84 -16.37
C SER A 349 -12.91 20.03 -16.95
N ASN A 350 -12.73 18.73 -17.19
CA ASN A 350 -13.81 17.84 -17.66
C ASN A 350 -14.91 17.64 -16.62
N PHE A 351 -14.61 17.91 -15.34
CA PHE A 351 -15.55 17.80 -14.22
C PHE A 351 -16.04 19.15 -13.71
N GLY A 352 -15.58 20.26 -14.32
CA GLY A 352 -15.93 21.62 -13.87
C GLY A 352 -15.36 21.98 -12.50
N LEU A 353 -14.30 21.31 -12.05
CA LEU A 353 -13.66 21.53 -10.75
C LEU A 353 -12.29 22.20 -10.90
N ARG A 354 -11.85 22.93 -9.87
CA ARG A 354 -10.45 23.41 -9.78
C ARG A 354 -9.62 22.62 -8.78
N PHE A 355 -8.33 22.51 -9.02
CA PHE A 355 -7.39 21.71 -8.21
C PHE A 355 -7.45 22.05 -6.71
N ASP A 356 -7.35 23.33 -6.36
CA ASP A 356 -7.41 23.84 -4.99
C ASP A 356 -8.80 24.42 -4.64
N GLU A 357 -9.86 24.04 -5.37
CA GLU A 357 -11.21 24.50 -5.05
C GLU A 357 -11.67 23.97 -3.70
N VAL A 358 -12.10 24.87 -2.82
CA VAL A 358 -12.75 24.51 -1.55
C VAL A 358 -14.18 24.04 -1.85
N LEU A 359 -14.45 22.76 -1.56
CA LEU A 359 -15.74 22.12 -1.81
C LEU A 359 -16.66 22.23 -0.59
N SER A 360 -16.10 22.13 0.61
CA SER A 360 -16.82 22.21 1.88
C SER A 360 -15.88 22.60 3.02
N ASN A 361 -16.43 23.08 4.12
CA ASN A 361 -15.73 23.21 5.40
C ASN A 361 -16.17 22.11 6.37
N LEU A 362 -15.25 21.67 7.22
CA LEU A 362 -15.43 20.63 8.22
C LEU A 362 -15.05 21.15 9.61
N SER A 363 -15.94 21.01 10.59
CA SER A 363 -15.77 21.50 11.98
C SER A 363 -15.05 20.50 12.90
N PHE A 364 -14.97 19.23 12.51
CA PHE A 364 -14.37 18.12 13.26
C PHE A 364 -13.30 17.39 12.42
N ASN A 365 -12.63 16.39 12.99
CA ASN A 365 -11.73 15.50 12.23
C ASN A 365 -12.46 14.17 11.99
N PHE A 366 -12.38 13.62 10.78
CA PHE A 366 -12.61 12.19 10.62
C PHE A 366 -11.46 11.39 11.24
N ALA A 367 -11.66 10.09 11.44
CA ALA A 367 -10.61 9.20 11.94
C ALA A 367 -9.35 9.28 11.06
N GLU A 368 -8.17 9.23 11.67
CA GLU A 368 -6.91 9.16 10.93
C GLU A 368 -6.91 7.95 9.99
N ARG A 369 -6.34 8.10 8.80
CA ARG A 369 -6.35 7.03 7.78
C ARG A 369 -5.82 5.71 8.34
N SER A 370 -4.74 5.74 9.13
CA SER A 370 -4.13 4.56 9.76
C SER A 370 -5.02 3.86 10.79
N SER A 371 -6.05 4.53 11.30
CA SER A 371 -6.99 4.01 12.30
C SER A 371 -8.25 3.41 11.67
N ILE A 372 -8.59 3.81 10.44
CA ILE A 372 -9.70 3.23 9.68
C ILE A 372 -9.39 1.76 9.43
N GLY A 373 -10.34 0.87 9.72
CA GLY A 373 -10.15 -0.58 9.58
C GLY A 373 -9.61 -1.31 10.79
N VAL A 374 -8.87 -0.62 11.67
CA VAL A 374 -8.16 -1.25 12.81
C VAL A 374 -9.13 -1.85 13.81
N ASN A 375 -10.10 -1.06 14.26
CA ASN A 375 -11.15 -1.54 15.16
C ASN A 375 -12.28 -2.13 14.33
N HIS A 376 -12.72 -3.33 14.67
CA HIS A 376 -13.87 -3.95 14.02
C HIS A 376 -15.15 -3.25 14.46
N GLY A 377 -15.90 -2.65 13.53
CA GLY A 377 -17.07 -1.82 13.83
C GLY A 377 -17.30 -0.70 12.83
N GLU A 378 -18.25 0.18 13.13
CA GLU A 378 -18.62 1.33 12.30
C GLU A 378 -17.53 2.41 12.24
N ASP A 379 -17.44 3.14 11.13
CA ASP A 379 -16.55 4.30 10.94
C ASP A 379 -17.31 5.44 10.27
N THR A 380 -17.05 6.67 10.71
CA THR A 380 -17.78 7.86 10.23
C THR A 380 -17.44 8.23 8.80
N LEU A 381 -16.20 8.03 8.34
CA LEU A 381 -15.81 8.31 6.95
C LEU A 381 -16.38 7.27 6.00
N GLY A 382 -16.38 6.00 6.41
CA GLY A 382 -17.03 4.93 5.64
C GLY A 382 -18.54 5.18 5.44
N ASN A 383 -19.22 5.65 6.49
CA ASN A 383 -20.62 6.08 6.39
C ASN A 383 -20.80 7.25 5.42
N PHE A 384 -19.95 8.27 5.54
CA PHE A 384 -19.97 9.45 4.69
C PHE A 384 -19.82 9.09 3.20
N ILE A 385 -18.85 8.24 2.87
CA ILE A 385 -18.58 7.80 1.50
C ILE A 385 -19.77 7.02 0.92
N THR A 386 -20.34 6.09 1.69
CA THR A 386 -21.47 5.28 1.20
C THR A 386 -22.74 6.11 1.01
N ASP A 387 -22.97 7.13 1.85
CA ASP A 387 -24.06 8.08 1.64
C ASP A 387 -23.81 8.97 0.41
N ALA A 388 -22.55 9.35 0.16
CA ALA A 388 -22.16 10.06 -1.07
C ALA A 388 -22.46 9.25 -2.33
N TYR A 389 -22.26 7.92 -2.31
CA TYR A 389 -22.59 7.05 -3.44
C TYR A 389 -24.09 7.05 -3.71
N VAL A 390 -24.92 6.90 -2.66
CA VAL A 390 -26.39 6.98 -2.79
C VAL A 390 -26.82 8.33 -3.35
N TYR A 391 -26.25 9.43 -2.84
CA TYR A 391 -26.52 10.78 -3.33
C TYR A 391 -26.17 10.95 -4.81
N ALA A 392 -24.97 10.51 -5.21
CA ALA A 392 -24.49 10.67 -6.58
C ALA A 392 -25.33 9.90 -7.59
N VAL A 393 -25.72 8.65 -7.26
CA VAL A 393 -26.64 7.87 -8.09
C VAL A 393 -27.99 8.55 -8.22
N LYS A 394 -28.55 9.03 -7.10
CA LYS A 394 -29.81 9.79 -7.12
C LYS A 394 -29.75 11.03 -8.00
N LYS A 395 -28.63 11.75 -7.97
CA LYS A 395 -28.44 12.94 -8.83
C LYS A 395 -28.25 12.56 -10.30
N SER A 396 -27.46 11.54 -10.58
CA SER A 396 -27.17 11.08 -11.95
C SER A 396 -28.41 10.56 -12.66
N GLU A 397 -29.32 9.88 -11.94
CA GLU A 397 -30.52 9.29 -12.56
C GLU A 397 -31.72 10.25 -12.62
N GLY A 398 -31.73 11.28 -11.78
CA GLY A 398 -32.75 12.33 -11.78
C GLY A 398 -34.17 11.75 -11.67
N ALA A 399 -35.02 12.05 -12.66
CA ALA A 399 -36.41 11.58 -12.71
C ALA A 399 -36.54 10.04 -12.88
N SER A 400 -35.48 9.37 -13.35
CA SER A 400 -35.45 7.92 -13.52
C SER A 400 -34.86 7.18 -12.31
N TYR A 401 -34.64 7.90 -11.20
CA TYR A 401 -33.99 7.35 -10.02
C TYR A 401 -34.73 6.15 -9.45
N GLU A 402 -34.03 5.03 -9.36
CA GLU A 402 -34.48 3.85 -8.62
C GLU A 402 -33.77 3.78 -7.26
N PRO A 403 -34.49 3.69 -6.13
CA PRO A 403 -33.90 3.69 -4.80
C PRO A 403 -32.77 2.67 -4.62
N VAL A 404 -31.59 3.17 -4.25
CA VAL A 404 -30.47 2.33 -3.80
C VAL A 404 -30.81 1.77 -2.42
N THR A 405 -30.85 0.44 -2.29
CA THR A 405 -31.10 -0.22 -1.00
C THR A 405 -29.85 -0.25 -0.14
N MET A 406 -28.69 -0.46 -0.74
CA MET A 406 -27.42 -0.54 -0.03
C MET A 406 -26.30 0.09 -0.86
N ALA A 407 -25.43 0.86 -0.22
CA ALA A 407 -24.15 1.26 -0.80
C ALA A 407 -23.02 0.68 0.04
N ILE A 408 -21.91 0.29 -0.60
CA ILE A 408 -20.79 -0.38 0.07
C ILE A 408 -19.47 0.23 -0.38
N VAL A 409 -18.57 0.45 0.58
CA VAL A 409 -17.16 0.75 0.32
C VAL A 409 -16.27 -0.10 1.25
N PRO A 410 -15.28 -0.83 0.71
CA PRO A 410 -14.31 -1.54 1.53
C PRO A 410 -13.22 -0.59 2.05
N GLU A 411 -12.62 -0.90 3.20
CA GLU A 411 -11.53 -0.12 3.78
C GLU A 411 -10.32 -0.01 2.84
N GLY A 412 -10.00 -1.09 2.11
CA GLY A 412 -8.84 -1.12 1.21
C GLY A 412 -8.90 -0.08 0.07
N THR A 413 -10.08 0.44 -0.27
CA THR A 413 -10.25 1.48 -1.32
C THR A 413 -10.28 2.90 -0.77
N ILE A 414 -10.33 3.09 0.55
CA ILE A 414 -10.21 4.40 1.20
C ILE A 414 -8.72 4.71 1.30
N ARG A 415 -8.24 5.81 0.71
CA ARG A 415 -6.79 6.11 0.60
C ARG A 415 -6.33 7.29 1.46
N GLY A 416 -7.27 8.04 2.04
CA GLY A 416 -7.00 9.19 2.89
C GLY A 416 -8.11 9.43 3.91
N SER A 417 -8.06 10.58 4.56
CA SER A 417 -9.11 11.08 5.47
C SER A 417 -9.21 12.59 5.38
N PHE A 418 -10.27 13.17 5.96
CA PHE A 418 -10.46 14.61 6.04
C PHE A 418 -10.18 15.13 7.44
N VAL A 419 -9.41 16.21 7.50
CA VAL A 419 -9.13 16.94 8.74
C VAL A 419 -9.99 18.20 8.82
N LYS A 420 -10.17 18.71 10.03
CA LYS A 420 -10.87 19.96 10.31
C LYS A 420 -10.34 21.10 9.43
N GLY A 421 -11.26 21.87 8.86
CA GLY A 421 -10.97 23.00 7.98
C GLY A 421 -11.57 22.85 6.59
N ASN A 422 -10.95 23.49 5.60
CA ASN A 422 -11.41 23.44 4.23
C ASN A 422 -11.05 22.10 3.59
N ILE A 423 -12.03 21.43 3.01
CA ILE A 423 -11.86 20.25 2.16
C ILE A 423 -11.82 20.74 0.71
N THR A 424 -10.75 20.42 0.01
CA THR A 424 -10.55 20.80 -1.39
C THR A 424 -10.71 19.63 -2.35
N THR A 425 -10.80 19.91 -3.65
CA THR A 425 -10.87 18.89 -4.72
C THR A 425 -9.77 17.84 -4.61
N LYS A 426 -8.52 18.26 -4.40
CA LYS A 426 -7.39 17.33 -4.23
C LYS A 426 -7.53 16.45 -2.99
N ASP A 427 -8.06 16.99 -1.88
CA ASP A 427 -8.25 16.21 -0.65
C ASP A 427 -9.28 15.11 -0.89
N VAL A 428 -10.37 15.41 -1.61
CA VAL A 428 -11.39 14.42 -1.96
C VAL A 428 -10.84 13.34 -2.87
N TYR A 429 -10.07 13.72 -3.89
CA TYR A 429 -9.45 12.76 -4.77
C TYR A 429 -8.50 11.83 -4.01
N ASN A 430 -7.68 12.37 -3.10
CA ASN A 430 -6.76 11.58 -2.28
C ASN A 430 -7.48 10.56 -1.37
N VAL A 431 -8.76 10.79 -1.02
CA VAL A 431 -9.57 9.82 -0.25
C VAL A 431 -10.01 8.63 -1.10
N SER A 432 -10.27 8.83 -2.39
CA SER A 432 -10.79 7.82 -3.32
C SER A 432 -10.09 7.88 -4.67
N SER A 433 -8.77 7.67 -4.66
CA SER A 433 -7.92 7.89 -5.84
C SER A 433 -7.82 6.66 -6.75
N LEU A 434 -8.22 5.47 -6.34
CA LEU A 434 -7.84 4.27 -7.09
C LEU A 434 -8.52 4.12 -8.45
N GLY A 435 -7.79 3.51 -9.39
CA GLY A 435 -8.34 2.80 -10.54
C GLY A 435 -8.73 3.63 -11.75
N ILE A 436 -9.26 2.92 -12.74
CA ILE A 436 -9.85 3.44 -13.98
C ILE A 436 -11.10 2.61 -14.33
N GLY A 437 -12.02 3.21 -15.06
CA GLY A 437 -13.14 2.51 -15.70
C GLY A 437 -12.92 2.28 -17.20
N PRO A 438 -13.95 1.80 -17.91
CA PRO A 438 -13.96 1.66 -19.37
C PRO A 438 -13.49 2.88 -20.16
N ASP A 439 -13.81 4.08 -19.67
CA ASP A 439 -13.42 5.36 -20.25
C ASP A 439 -11.91 5.66 -20.14
N LYS A 440 -11.17 4.87 -19.35
CA LYS A 440 -9.73 5.04 -19.04
C LYS A 440 -9.40 6.36 -18.35
N VAL A 441 -10.40 7.04 -17.82
CA VAL A 441 -10.26 8.23 -16.99
C VAL A 441 -10.06 7.76 -15.55
N SER A 442 -9.09 8.37 -14.88
CA SER A 442 -8.72 8.00 -13.51
C SER A 442 -9.87 8.14 -12.52
N GLY A 443 -9.87 7.28 -11.49
CA GLY A 443 -10.96 7.05 -10.57
C GLY A 443 -11.83 5.89 -11.02
N TYR A 444 -12.04 4.91 -10.14
CA TYR A 444 -13.04 3.88 -10.35
C TYR A 444 -14.44 4.49 -10.46
N PRO A 445 -15.28 3.98 -11.38
CA PRO A 445 -16.67 4.37 -11.46
C PRO A 445 -17.54 3.59 -10.48
N LEU A 446 -18.68 4.18 -10.12
CA LEU A 446 -19.75 3.48 -9.43
C LEU A 446 -20.47 2.53 -10.38
N VAL A 447 -20.81 1.35 -9.87
CA VAL A 447 -21.62 0.36 -10.56
C VAL A 447 -22.88 0.04 -9.78
N SER A 448 -23.92 -0.35 -10.48
CA SER A 448 -25.17 -0.83 -9.90
C SER A 448 -25.29 -2.34 -10.11
N ALA A 449 -25.55 -3.07 -9.03
CA ALA A 449 -25.88 -4.50 -9.07
C ALA A 449 -27.13 -4.79 -8.24
N TYR A 450 -27.67 -5.99 -8.38
CA TYR A 450 -28.77 -6.49 -7.58
C TYR A 450 -28.35 -7.73 -6.81
N LEU A 451 -28.66 -7.75 -5.52
CA LEU A 451 -28.41 -8.87 -4.63
C LEU A 451 -29.71 -9.33 -4.01
N THR A 452 -29.81 -10.64 -3.79
CA THR A 452 -30.91 -11.20 -2.99
C THR A 452 -30.74 -10.79 -1.52
N GLY A 453 -31.84 -10.76 -0.77
CA GLY A 453 -31.75 -10.50 0.67
C GLY A 453 -30.82 -11.47 1.41
N LYS A 454 -30.76 -12.73 0.98
CA LYS A 454 -29.82 -13.73 1.51
C LYS A 454 -28.37 -13.30 1.29
N GLU A 455 -28.04 -12.80 0.09
CA GLU A 455 -26.69 -12.32 -0.24
C GLU A 455 -26.32 -11.04 0.52
N ILE A 456 -27.27 -10.14 0.79
CA ILE A 456 -27.04 -9.00 1.69
C ILE A 456 -26.67 -9.48 3.10
N ARG A 457 -27.35 -10.49 3.65
CA ARG A 457 -26.97 -11.07 4.94
C ARG A 457 -25.60 -11.73 4.88
N THR A 458 -25.26 -12.37 3.76
CA THR A 458 -23.93 -12.92 3.52
C THR A 458 -22.87 -11.83 3.51
N ILE A 459 -23.13 -10.65 2.95
CA ILE A 459 -22.20 -9.51 3.03
C ILE A 459 -21.95 -9.09 4.48
N CYS A 460 -22.99 -8.97 5.31
CA CYS A 460 -22.81 -8.69 6.73
C CYS A 460 -21.96 -9.76 7.43
N GLU A 461 -22.13 -11.03 7.03
CA GLU A 461 -21.37 -12.14 7.60
C GLU A 461 -19.91 -12.15 7.13
N VAL A 462 -19.65 -11.78 5.87
CA VAL A 462 -18.29 -11.55 5.37
C VAL A 462 -17.59 -10.49 6.21
N ASP A 463 -18.22 -9.34 6.43
CA ASP A 463 -17.61 -8.30 7.26
C ASP A 463 -17.35 -8.80 8.69
N ALA A 464 -18.37 -9.36 9.36
CA ALA A 464 -18.23 -9.84 10.73
C ALA A 464 -17.15 -10.94 10.91
N SER A 465 -16.96 -11.78 9.89
CA SER A 465 -16.10 -12.96 9.97
C SER A 465 -14.71 -12.79 9.38
N ILE A 466 -14.57 -12.03 8.30
CA ILE A 466 -13.33 -11.91 7.53
C ILE A 466 -12.53 -10.67 7.91
N SER A 467 -13.18 -9.55 8.24
CA SER A 467 -12.50 -8.28 8.58
C SER A 467 -11.46 -8.41 9.70
N PRO A 468 -11.65 -9.24 10.76
CA PRO A 468 -10.61 -9.47 11.77
C PRO A 468 -9.34 -10.19 11.27
N ILE A 469 -9.43 -10.87 10.13
CA ILE A 469 -8.34 -11.66 9.53
C ILE A 469 -7.71 -10.90 8.35
N MET A 470 -8.51 -10.06 7.68
CA MET A 470 -8.11 -9.26 6.52
C MET A 470 -8.77 -7.88 6.63
N SER A 471 -8.05 -6.90 7.20
CA SER A 471 -8.60 -5.55 7.46
C SER A 471 -9.09 -4.85 6.19
N ALA A 472 -8.41 -5.05 5.06
CA ALA A 472 -8.80 -4.53 3.74
C ALA A 472 -10.20 -5.01 3.28
N ALA A 473 -10.70 -6.11 3.85
CA ALA A 473 -12.02 -6.66 3.58
C ALA A 473 -13.14 -5.95 4.35
N LYS A 474 -12.81 -5.08 5.30
CA LYS A 474 -13.79 -4.42 6.15
C LYS A 474 -14.72 -3.55 5.32
N LEU A 475 -16.01 -3.72 5.53
CA LEU A 475 -17.04 -3.08 4.72
C LEU A 475 -17.77 -2.00 5.51
N TYR A 476 -17.82 -0.81 4.94
CA TYR A 476 -18.70 0.25 5.38
C TYR A 476 -19.91 0.32 4.47
N MET A 477 -21.07 0.67 5.03
CA MET A 477 -22.33 0.57 4.31
C MET A 477 -23.35 1.65 4.66
N SER A 478 -24.20 1.95 3.69
CA SER A 478 -25.44 2.71 3.86
C SER A 478 -26.64 1.81 3.55
N GLY A 479 -27.79 2.09 4.16
CA GLY A 479 -29.06 1.38 3.92
C GLY A 479 -29.19 0.01 4.59
N VAL A 480 -28.18 -0.46 5.33
CA VAL A 480 -28.23 -1.69 6.13
C VAL A 480 -27.71 -1.42 7.53
N ARG A 481 -28.40 -2.00 8.53
CA ARG A 481 -27.89 -2.10 9.90
C ARG A 481 -27.73 -3.55 10.29
N PHE A 482 -26.63 -3.90 10.94
CA PHE A 482 -26.45 -5.24 11.49
C PHE A 482 -25.74 -5.25 12.83
N LYS A 483 -26.02 -6.31 13.59
CA LYS A 483 -25.41 -6.62 14.88
C LYS A 483 -24.69 -7.96 14.76
N PHE A 484 -23.47 -8.04 15.29
CA PHE A 484 -22.71 -9.29 15.31
C PHE A 484 -22.00 -9.48 16.64
N ASN A 485 -21.72 -10.73 16.98
CA ASN A 485 -20.94 -11.09 18.16
C ASN A 485 -19.62 -11.77 17.72
N PRO A 486 -18.46 -11.17 18.03
CA PRO A 486 -17.17 -11.67 17.55
C PRO A 486 -16.77 -13.03 18.17
N ASN A 487 -17.39 -13.41 19.30
CA ASN A 487 -17.14 -14.68 19.99
C ASN A 487 -17.90 -15.87 19.38
N ARG A 488 -18.81 -15.61 18.41
CA ARG A 488 -19.52 -16.67 17.68
C ARG A 488 -18.61 -17.31 16.63
N LEU A 489 -18.99 -18.53 16.24
CA LEU A 489 -18.31 -19.28 15.19
C LEU A 489 -18.18 -18.42 13.91
N ILE A 490 -17.03 -18.49 13.25
CA ILE A 490 -16.82 -17.87 11.94
C ILE A 490 -17.94 -18.29 10.96
N PHE A 491 -18.40 -17.35 10.16
CA PHE A 491 -19.56 -17.46 9.28
C PHE A 491 -20.91 -17.65 9.98
N ASN A 492 -21.00 -17.41 11.29
CA ASN A 492 -22.24 -17.35 12.07
C ASN A 492 -22.20 -16.21 13.10
N LYS A 493 -21.48 -15.12 12.82
CA LYS A 493 -21.29 -14.01 13.77
C LYS A 493 -22.43 -13.02 13.78
N VAL A 494 -23.11 -12.82 12.65
CA VAL A 494 -24.22 -11.87 12.55
C VAL A 494 -25.44 -12.43 13.28
N THR A 495 -25.95 -11.66 14.25
CA THR A 495 -27.12 -12.02 15.06
C THR A 495 -28.39 -11.32 14.60
N GLU A 496 -28.26 -10.17 13.94
CA GLU A 496 -29.37 -9.41 13.38
C GLU A 496 -28.91 -8.61 12.17
N SER A 497 -29.75 -8.52 11.13
CA SER A 497 -29.55 -7.62 9.98
C SER A 497 -30.90 -7.11 9.46
N LYS A 498 -30.98 -5.80 9.25
CA LYS A 498 -32.17 -5.05 8.82
C LYS A 498 -31.81 -4.05 7.72
N LEU A 499 -32.76 -3.79 6.83
CA LEU A 499 -32.67 -2.64 5.93
C LEU A 499 -33.00 -1.38 6.72
N GLN A 500 -32.35 -0.28 6.36
CA GLN A 500 -32.65 1.04 6.88
C GLN A 500 -33.17 1.93 5.76
N GLY A 501 -34.42 2.40 5.90
CA GLY A 501 -35.00 3.40 5.01
C GLY A 501 -34.35 4.77 5.19
N SER A 502 -34.55 5.67 4.22
CA SER A 502 -34.01 7.04 4.27
C SER A 502 -34.60 7.89 5.40
N ASP A 503 -35.74 7.50 5.95
CA ASP A 503 -36.39 8.08 7.13
C ASP A 503 -35.91 7.48 8.46
N GLY A 504 -34.98 6.51 8.40
CA GLY A 504 -34.45 5.78 9.54
C GLY A 504 -35.29 4.57 9.97
N SER A 505 -36.40 4.27 9.28
CA SER A 505 -37.20 3.06 9.53
C SER A 505 -36.38 1.79 9.33
N LEU A 506 -36.68 0.75 10.11
CA LEU A 506 -35.97 -0.54 10.05
C LEU A 506 -36.89 -1.66 9.59
N GLU A 507 -36.50 -2.32 8.50
CA GLU A 507 -37.28 -3.39 7.89
C GLU A 507 -36.51 -4.72 7.88
N LYS A 508 -37.25 -5.83 7.94
CA LYS A 508 -36.65 -7.16 7.79
C LYS A 508 -36.23 -7.38 6.33
N ILE A 509 -35.01 -7.86 6.14
CA ILE A 509 -34.52 -8.29 4.81
C ILE A 509 -35.30 -9.56 4.38
N GLN A 510 -35.82 -9.57 3.16
CA GLN A 510 -36.52 -10.73 2.59
C GLN A 510 -35.57 -11.52 1.70
N ASP A 511 -35.30 -12.78 2.07
CA ASP A 511 -34.18 -13.54 1.51
C ASP A 511 -34.18 -13.66 -0.02
N ASN A 512 -35.35 -13.84 -0.65
CA ASN A 512 -35.48 -14.04 -2.10
C ASN A 512 -35.77 -12.76 -2.90
N LYS A 513 -35.96 -11.61 -2.21
CA LYS A 513 -36.20 -10.34 -2.90
C LYS A 513 -34.86 -9.79 -3.42
N LEU A 514 -34.87 -9.27 -4.66
CA LEU A 514 -33.74 -8.54 -5.22
C LEU A 514 -33.75 -7.09 -4.71
N TYR A 515 -32.56 -6.62 -4.34
CA TYR A 515 -32.32 -5.29 -3.81
C TYR A 515 -31.17 -4.66 -4.58
N ARG A 516 -31.33 -3.37 -4.91
CA ARG A 516 -30.33 -2.61 -5.63
C ARG A 516 -29.16 -2.23 -4.72
N VAL A 517 -27.96 -2.59 -5.11
CA VAL A 517 -26.71 -2.35 -4.39
C VAL A 517 -25.75 -1.55 -5.27
N VAL A 518 -25.12 -0.53 -4.69
CA VAL A 518 -24.13 0.32 -5.36
C VAL A 518 -22.77 0.17 -4.68
N ALA A 519 -21.72 0.06 -5.49
CA ALA A 519 -20.34 0.03 -5.02
C ALA A 519 -19.41 0.57 -6.12
N GLY A 520 -18.14 0.79 -5.79
CA GLY A 520 -17.10 0.97 -6.79
C GLY A 520 -16.93 -0.25 -7.69
N LEU A 521 -16.51 -0.05 -8.94
CA LEU A 521 -16.31 -1.13 -9.93
C LEU A 521 -15.44 -2.27 -9.38
N TYR A 522 -14.28 -1.94 -8.81
CA TYR A 522 -13.38 -2.92 -8.19
C TYR A 522 -14.05 -3.66 -7.04
N SER A 523 -14.73 -2.94 -6.15
CA SER A 523 -15.42 -3.52 -4.99
C SER A 523 -16.52 -4.50 -5.43
N ALA A 524 -17.28 -4.15 -6.46
CA ALA A 524 -18.34 -5.01 -6.99
C ALA A 524 -17.79 -6.29 -7.62
N GLN A 525 -16.66 -6.21 -8.33
CA GLN A 525 -15.97 -7.40 -8.84
C GLN A 525 -15.50 -8.31 -7.69
N MET A 526 -14.95 -7.72 -6.62
CA MET A 526 -14.47 -8.48 -5.45
C MET A 526 -15.58 -9.19 -4.68
N LEU A 527 -16.82 -8.71 -4.71
CA LEU A 527 -17.96 -9.43 -4.10
C LEU A 527 -18.12 -10.85 -4.68
N SER A 528 -17.87 -11.04 -5.97
CA SER A 528 -18.00 -12.36 -6.61
C SER A 528 -16.92 -13.37 -6.19
N VAL A 529 -15.77 -12.89 -5.72
CA VAL A 529 -14.62 -13.72 -5.33
C VAL A 529 -14.80 -14.31 -3.91
N VAL A 530 -15.77 -13.83 -3.14
CA VAL A 530 -16.07 -14.31 -1.78
C VAL A 530 -16.33 -15.82 -1.75
N GLY A 531 -16.96 -16.37 -2.79
CA GLY A 531 -17.21 -17.82 -2.87
C GLY A 531 -15.93 -18.64 -2.89
N GLU A 532 -14.98 -18.26 -3.75
CA GLU A 532 -13.68 -18.93 -3.87
C GLU A 532 -12.87 -18.80 -2.57
N LYS A 533 -12.86 -17.61 -1.96
CA LYS A 533 -12.10 -17.32 -0.73
C LYS A 533 -12.68 -18.00 0.52
N SER A 534 -13.97 -18.35 0.49
CA SER A 534 -14.64 -19.06 1.59
C SER A 534 -14.74 -20.57 1.36
N PHE A 535 -14.02 -21.14 0.38
CA PHE A 535 -14.13 -22.56 0.00
C PHE A 535 -15.57 -22.98 -0.36
N GLY A 536 -16.35 -22.05 -0.90
CA GLY A 536 -17.76 -22.25 -1.26
C GLY A 536 -18.76 -22.16 -0.11
N LEU A 537 -18.31 -21.84 1.12
CA LEU A 537 -19.19 -21.72 2.28
C LEU A 537 -20.12 -20.50 2.20
N LEU A 538 -19.63 -19.41 1.63
CA LEU A 538 -20.39 -18.21 1.33
C LEU A 538 -20.52 -18.05 -0.18
N SER A 539 -21.55 -17.35 -0.64
CA SER A 539 -21.72 -17.05 -2.06
C SER A 539 -22.45 -15.73 -2.21
N ILE A 540 -21.87 -14.84 -3.00
CA ILE A 540 -22.46 -13.58 -3.40
C ILE A 540 -22.32 -13.52 -4.91
N VAL A 541 -23.45 -13.48 -5.61
CA VAL A 541 -23.48 -13.39 -7.07
C VAL A 541 -24.19 -12.09 -7.44
N PRO A 542 -23.46 -11.01 -7.76
CA PRO A 542 -24.07 -9.80 -8.30
C PRO A 542 -24.92 -10.10 -9.54
N LYS A 543 -26.13 -9.53 -9.61
CA LYS A 543 -27.10 -9.76 -10.69
C LYS A 543 -27.54 -8.45 -11.36
N THR A 544 -28.05 -8.55 -12.58
CA THR A 544 -28.84 -7.49 -13.21
C THR A 544 -30.18 -7.33 -12.50
N LYS A 545 -30.94 -6.29 -12.85
CA LYS A 545 -32.28 -6.03 -12.31
C LYS A 545 -33.25 -7.20 -12.54
N GLU A 546 -33.07 -7.93 -13.64
CA GLU A 546 -33.85 -9.11 -14.02
C GLU A 546 -33.39 -10.39 -13.30
N GLY A 547 -32.38 -10.30 -12.42
CA GLY A 547 -31.87 -11.42 -11.64
C GLY A 547 -30.84 -12.30 -12.37
N LYS A 548 -30.32 -11.87 -13.51
CA LYS A 548 -29.27 -12.61 -14.24
C LYS A 548 -27.88 -12.31 -13.65
N PRO A 549 -27.02 -13.30 -13.40
CA PRO A 549 -25.65 -13.05 -12.93
C PRO A 549 -24.88 -12.07 -13.84
N ILE A 550 -24.17 -11.12 -13.24
CA ILE A 550 -23.31 -10.18 -13.94
C ILE A 550 -21.97 -10.88 -14.25
N THR A 551 -21.62 -10.93 -15.53
CA THR A 551 -20.30 -11.36 -16.00
C THR A 551 -19.46 -10.19 -16.50
N ASP A 552 -20.12 -9.11 -16.88
CA ASP A 552 -19.50 -7.87 -17.37
C ASP A 552 -19.93 -6.72 -16.43
N TYR A 553 -19.07 -6.39 -15.48
CA TYR A 553 -19.30 -5.31 -14.52
C TYR A 553 -19.13 -3.93 -15.14
N GLU A 554 -18.34 -3.81 -16.21
CA GLU A 554 -18.13 -2.55 -16.93
C GLU A 554 -19.42 -2.08 -17.60
N ALA A 555 -20.23 -3.02 -18.10
CA ALA A 555 -21.57 -2.74 -18.62
C ALA A 555 -22.57 -2.25 -17.54
N GLN A 556 -22.24 -2.39 -16.25
CA GLN A 556 -23.07 -1.96 -15.13
C GLN A 556 -22.65 -0.61 -14.53
N VAL A 557 -21.68 0.07 -15.16
CA VAL A 557 -21.22 1.39 -14.76
C VAL A 557 -22.34 2.42 -14.86
N ILE A 558 -22.50 3.19 -13.80
CA ILE A 558 -23.46 4.29 -13.70
C ILE A 558 -22.88 5.50 -14.43
N THR A 559 -23.66 6.08 -15.34
CA THR A 559 -23.25 7.24 -16.14
C THR A 559 -24.16 8.44 -15.91
N ASP A 560 -23.56 9.61 -15.79
CA ASP A 560 -24.23 10.91 -15.85
C ASP A 560 -24.24 11.41 -17.31
N THR A 561 -25.30 12.12 -17.73
CA THR A 561 -25.38 12.68 -19.08
C THR A 561 -25.22 14.19 -19.00
N VAL A 562 -24.08 14.71 -19.47
CA VAL A 562 -23.77 16.14 -19.47
C VAL A 562 -23.65 16.59 -20.91
N ASN A 563 -24.47 17.56 -21.33
CA ASN A 563 -24.48 18.09 -22.71
C ASN A 563 -24.66 17.02 -23.81
N GLY A 564 -25.27 15.89 -23.49
CA GLY A 564 -25.50 14.77 -24.42
C GLY A 564 -24.43 13.68 -24.37
N ASP A 565 -23.29 13.93 -23.72
CA ASP A 565 -22.22 12.95 -23.53
C ASP A 565 -22.41 12.19 -22.22
N LYS A 566 -22.19 10.87 -22.27
CA LYS A 566 -22.21 10.00 -21.09
C LYS A 566 -20.84 10.00 -20.43
N HIS A 567 -20.81 10.35 -19.15
CA HIS A 567 -19.62 10.32 -18.31
C HIS A 567 -19.82 9.34 -17.17
N GLU A 568 -18.82 8.53 -16.87
CA GLU A 568 -18.88 7.63 -15.73
C GLU A 568 -18.96 8.42 -14.41
N VAL A 569 -19.83 7.98 -13.49
CA VAL A 569 -19.91 8.57 -12.15
C VAL A 569 -18.76 8.02 -11.31
N LYS A 570 -17.67 8.78 -11.20
CA LYS A 570 -16.48 8.38 -10.44
C LYS A 570 -16.72 8.41 -8.92
N GLU A 571 -16.11 7.50 -8.18
CA GLU A 571 -16.21 7.40 -6.71
C GLU A 571 -15.81 8.71 -6.02
N TRP A 572 -14.63 9.26 -6.32
CA TRP A 572 -14.19 10.54 -5.76
C TRP A 572 -15.11 11.71 -6.16
N LEU A 573 -15.67 11.68 -7.38
CA LEU A 573 -16.57 12.73 -7.85
C LEU A 573 -17.92 12.66 -7.13
N ALA A 574 -18.39 11.46 -6.77
CA ALA A 574 -19.56 11.27 -5.92
C ALA A 574 -19.36 11.94 -4.55
N ILE A 575 -18.19 11.74 -3.94
CA ILE A 575 -17.79 12.39 -2.67
C ILE A 575 -17.72 13.92 -2.85
N ALA A 576 -17.11 14.41 -3.92
CA ALA A 576 -16.97 15.84 -4.19
C ALA A 576 -18.34 16.54 -4.36
N LYS A 577 -19.21 15.97 -5.20
CA LYS A 577 -20.57 16.48 -5.41
C LYS A 577 -21.40 16.41 -4.13
N TYR A 578 -21.21 15.38 -3.29
CA TYR A 578 -21.90 15.27 -2.01
C TYR A 578 -21.47 16.35 -1.01
N LEU A 579 -20.16 16.60 -0.89
CA LEU A 579 -19.61 17.69 -0.08
C LEU A 579 -20.17 19.05 -0.50
N GLN A 580 -20.31 19.32 -1.79
CA GLN A 580 -20.87 20.58 -2.31
C GLN A 580 -22.40 20.72 -2.07
N SER A 581 -23.07 19.64 -1.68
CA SER A 581 -24.54 19.57 -1.63
C SER A 581 -25.16 20.05 -0.32
N PHE A 582 -24.37 20.20 0.74
CA PHE A 582 -24.87 20.59 2.05
C PHE A 582 -25.19 22.07 2.14
N ASP A 583 -25.83 22.43 3.24
CA ASP A 583 -26.16 23.81 3.56
C ASP A 583 -24.90 24.66 3.65
N LYS A 584 -25.00 25.89 3.13
CA LYS A 584 -23.87 26.80 3.02
C LYS A 584 -23.86 27.79 4.17
N SER A 585 -22.68 28.04 4.73
CA SER A 585 -22.39 29.16 5.61
C SER A 585 -21.28 30.00 4.99
N GLY A 586 -21.49 31.32 4.87
CA GLY A 586 -20.54 32.21 4.18
C GLY A 586 -20.25 31.82 2.73
N GLY A 587 -21.22 31.18 2.05
CA GLY A 587 -21.08 30.71 0.66
C GLY A 587 -20.36 29.37 0.49
N ILE A 588 -19.83 28.78 1.57
CA ILE A 588 -19.13 27.48 1.56
C ILE A 588 -20.01 26.42 2.22
N SER A 589 -20.13 25.26 1.58
CA SER A 589 -20.86 24.10 2.12
C SER A 589 -20.29 23.68 3.48
N GLN A 590 -21.14 23.24 4.40
CA GLN A 590 -20.74 22.79 5.74
C GLN A 590 -21.05 21.32 5.91
N VAL A 591 -20.04 20.50 6.21
CA VAL A 591 -20.28 19.08 6.50
C VAL A 591 -21.10 18.98 7.80
N PRO A 592 -22.25 18.28 7.79
CA PRO A 592 -23.10 18.19 8.98
C PRO A 592 -22.41 17.49 10.16
N GLU A 593 -22.65 17.97 11.38
CA GLU A 593 -22.22 17.33 12.65
C GLU A 593 -22.75 15.90 12.80
N TYR A 594 -23.76 15.51 12.03
CA TYR A 594 -24.18 14.12 11.86
C TYR A 594 -22.96 13.21 11.69
N TYR A 595 -22.04 13.55 10.78
CA TYR A 595 -20.88 12.72 10.48
C TYR A 595 -19.75 12.77 11.52
N ASN A 596 -19.91 13.52 12.61
CA ASN A 596 -18.97 13.53 13.74
C ASN A 596 -19.17 12.30 14.67
N THR A 597 -20.26 11.55 14.51
CA THR A 597 -20.56 10.37 15.35
C THR A 597 -21.02 9.17 14.52
N THR A 598 -20.89 7.96 15.10
CA THR A 598 -21.43 6.73 14.54
C THR A 598 -22.94 6.63 14.76
N HIS A 599 -23.66 5.95 13.87
CA HIS A 599 -25.13 5.89 13.87
C HIS A 599 -25.68 4.48 14.07
N ASN A 600 -24.90 3.59 14.68
CA ASN A 600 -25.25 2.20 14.94
C ASN A 600 -25.64 1.44 13.65
N ARG A 601 -24.95 1.72 12.53
CA ARG A 601 -25.03 0.90 11.32
C ARG A 601 -24.40 -0.47 11.55
N ILE A 602 -23.35 -0.53 12.37
CA ILE A 602 -22.67 -1.78 12.73
C ILE A 602 -22.53 -1.82 14.25
N ILE A 603 -23.16 -2.80 14.90
CA ILE A 603 -23.12 -2.97 16.36
C ILE A 603 -22.31 -4.23 16.71
N VAL A 604 -21.25 -4.05 17.48
CA VAL A 604 -20.44 -5.14 18.04
C VAL A 604 -20.99 -5.54 19.40
N ASP A 605 -21.39 -6.81 19.55
CA ASP A 605 -21.90 -7.38 20.78
C ASP A 605 -20.89 -8.32 21.42
N ASN A 606 -20.23 -7.85 22.48
CA ASN A 606 -19.17 -8.60 23.17
C ASN A 606 -19.69 -9.56 24.26
N ASP A 607 -21.00 -9.87 24.30
CA ASP A 607 -21.55 -10.87 25.23
C ASP A 607 -20.87 -12.24 25.01
N THR A 608 -20.24 -12.79 26.05
CA THR A 608 -19.50 -14.07 26.03
C THR A 608 -20.30 -15.23 26.63
N SER A 609 -21.54 -15.01 27.06
CA SER A 609 -22.36 -16.07 27.66
C SER A 609 -22.61 -17.21 26.67
N ILE A 610 -22.65 -18.45 27.16
CA ILE A 610 -22.86 -19.63 26.31
C ILE A 610 -24.15 -19.50 25.48
N LEU A 611 -25.19 -18.91 26.08
CA LEU A 611 -26.45 -18.68 25.39
C LEU A 611 -26.26 -17.69 24.23
N SER A 612 -25.58 -16.56 24.42
CA SER A 612 -25.39 -15.55 23.35
C SER A 612 -24.54 -16.09 22.20
N VAL A 613 -23.52 -16.89 22.52
CA VAL A 613 -22.62 -17.51 21.54
C VAL A 613 -23.31 -18.61 20.71
N LEU A 614 -24.20 -19.39 21.31
CA LEU A 614 -24.84 -20.54 20.63
C LEU A 614 -26.26 -20.27 20.09
N ARG A 615 -26.86 -19.12 20.40
CA ARG A 615 -28.26 -18.83 20.04
C ARG A 615 -28.47 -18.73 18.53
N ASN A 616 -29.55 -19.33 18.02
CA ASN A 616 -29.99 -19.26 16.63
C ASN A 616 -28.85 -19.53 15.62
N PRO A 617 -28.25 -20.75 15.62
CA PRO A 617 -27.21 -21.07 14.67
C PRO A 617 -27.77 -21.07 13.24
N ASN A 618 -26.99 -20.56 12.29
CA ASN A 618 -27.27 -20.78 10.88
C ASN A 618 -26.93 -22.21 10.44
N GLY A 619 -27.13 -22.54 9.16
CA GLY A 619 -26.87 -23.87 8.64
C GLY A 619 -25.42 -24.34 8.85
N ILE A 620 -24.44 -23.45 8.67
CA ILE A 620 -23.01 -23.75 8.85
C ILE A 620 -22.74 -24.11 10.32
N ALA A 621 -23.15 -23.25 11.24
CA ALA A 621 -22.96 -23.49 12.67
C ALA A 621 -23.69 -24.75 13.15
N THR A 622 -24.89 -25.00 12.64
CA THR A 622 -25.65 -26.22 12.97
C THR A 622 -24.87 -27.48 12.58
N VAL A 623 -24.32 -27.52 11.36
CA VAL A 623 -23.50 -28.66 10.89
C VAL A 623 -22.28 -28.83 11.80
N VAL A 624 -21.55 -27.75 12.09
CA VAL A 624 -20.35 -27.80 12.95
C VAL A 624 -20.71 -28.29 14.37
N TYR A 625 -21.79 -27.78 14.95
CA TYR A 625 -22.24 -28.22 16.28
C TYR A 625 -22.67 -29.68 16.29
N CYS A 626 -23.36 -30.17 15.26
CA CYS A 626 -23.70 -31.59 15.12
C CYS A 626 -22.44 -32.48 15.03
N VAL A 627 -21.43 -32.07 14.27
CA VAL A 627 -20.15 -32.78 14.16
C VAL A 627 -19.42 -32.82 15.51
N ILE A 628 -19.35 -31.70 16.23
CA ILE A 628 -18.74 -31.63 17.56
C ILE A 628 -19.48 -32.56 18.53
N MET A 629 -20.82 -32.53 18.53
CA MET A 629 -21.63 -33.41 19.38
C MET A 629 -21.42 -34.90 19.04
N ALA A 630 -21.29 -35.25 17.76
CA ALA A 630 -20.98 -36.61 17.33
C ALA A 630 -19.59 -37.08 17.80
N ILE A 631 -18.58 -36.20 17.72
CA ILE A 631 -17.23 -36.48 18.22
C ILE A 631 -17.23 -36.67 19.75
N ILE A 632 -17.93 -35.81 20.49
CA ILE A 632 -18.06 -35.94 21.95
C ILE A 632 -18.74 -37.27 22.30
N ALA A 633 -19.82 -37.64 21.62
CA ALA A 633 -20.51 -38.91 21.82
C ALA A 633 -19.58 -40.11 21.54
N LEU A 634 -18.77 -40.05 20.47
CA LEU A 634 -17.79 -41.07 20.13
C LEU A 634 -16.70 -41.20 21.21
N ILE A 635 -16.18 -40.09 21.72
CA ILE A 635 -15.19 -40.07 22.81
C ILE A 635 -15.78 -40.70 24.07
N ILE A 636 -17.00 -40.30 24.46
CA ILE A 636 -17.71 -40.88 25.61
C ILE A 636 -17.89 -42.39 25.42
N PHE A 637 -18.27 -42.83 24.23
CA PHE A 637 -18.42 -44.25 23.90
C PHE A 637 -17.10 -45.02 23.98
N ILE A 638 -16.00 -44.46 23.46
CA ILE A 638 -14.66 -45.06 23.54
C ILE A 638 -14.22 -45.16 25.01
N ILE A 639 -14.39 -44.10 25.81
CA ILE A 639 -14.07 -44.11 27.24
C ILE A 639 -14.90 -45.19 27.96
N PHE A 640 -16.20 -45.25 27.69
CA PHE A 640 -17.08 -46.28 28.25
C PHE A 640 -16.61 -47.69 27.88
N MET A 641 -16.23 -47.93 26.62
CA MET A 641 -15.69 -49.20 26.15
C MET A 641 -14.36 -49.57 26.83
N LEU A 642 -13.46 -48.60 27.00
CA LEU A 642 -12.18 -48.79 27.70
C LEU A 642 -12.38 -49.10 29.18
N VAL A 643 -13.28 -48.38 29.87
CA VAL A 643 -13.64 -48.65 31.27
C VAL A 643 -14.26 -50.04 31.41
N LYS A 644 -15.17 -50.42 30.51
CA LYS A 644 -15.78 -51.77 30.50
C LYS A 644 -14.73 -52.86 30.25
N ARG A 645 -13.77 -52.63 29.36
CA ARG A 645 -12.67 -53.56 29.07
C ARG A 645 -11.69 -53.67 30.26
N LYS A 646 -11.39 -52.57 30.95
CA LYS A 646 -10.55 -52.55 32.16
C LYS A 646 -11.24 -53.27 33.33
N LYS A 647 -12.54 -53.04 33.54
CA LYS A 647 -13.36 -53.81 34.52
C LYS A 647 -13.38 -55.31 34.20
N ARG A 648 -13.54 -55.70 32.93
CA ARG A 648 -13.48 -57.12 32.51
C ARG A 648 -12.10 -57.76 32.70
N LYS A 649 -10.99 -57.02 32.49
CA LYS A 649 -9.64 -57.49 32.79
C LYS A 649 -9.40 -57.63 34.30
N PHE A 650 -9.86 -56.69 35.10
CA PHE A 650 -9.81 -56.77 36.57
C PHE A 650 -10.56 -58.00 37.10
N LEU A 651 -11.78 -58.24 36.61
CA LEU A 651 -12.59 -59.41 36.99
C LEU A 651 -12.03 -60.76 36.48
N ARG A 652 -11.19 -60.77 35.44
CA ARG A 652 -10.49 -61.98 34.96
C ARG A 652 -9.13 -62.22 35.62
N GLY A 653 -8.54 -61.22 36.29
CA GLY A 653 -7.33 -61.36 37.09
C GLY A 653 -7.58 -61.89 38.50
N ILE A 654 -8.85 -61.98 38.90
CA ILE A 654 -9.32 -62.64 40.11
C ILE A 654 -9.76 -64.05 39.69
N GLY A 655 -8.79 -64.94 39.44
CA GLY A 655 -9.06 -66.39 39.38
C GLY A 655 -9.40 -66.90 40.79
N PRO A 656 -10.21 -67.97 40.93
CA PRO A 656 -10.57 -68.49 42.24
C PRO A 656 -9.30 -69.02 42.94
N TYR A 657 -9.04 -68.52 44.14
CA TYR A 657 -8.17 -69.21 45.11
C TYR A 657 -8.92 -70.40 45.71
#